data_AF-A0A840CPT2-F1
#
_entry.id   AF-A0A840CPT2-F1
#
_cell.length_a   1.000
_cell.length_b   1.000
_cell.length_c   1.000
_cell.angle_alpha   90.00
_cell.angle_beta   90.00
_cell.angle_gamma   90.00
#
_symmetry.space_group_name_H-M   'P 1'
#
loop_
_entity.id
_entity.type
_entity.pdbx_description
1 polymer ?
#
loop_
_entity_poly.entity_id
_entity_poly.type
_entity_poly.pdbx_seq_one_letter_code
_entity_poly.pdbx_strand_id
1 'polypeptide(L)'
;MKKIIFTILIASIALCACSQTKNDEADYNFSFEEYKGKYPANWHFFGSSDYLIYPDSTTSHAGKYSAVIEHQDGKATDYKALSFALPHNYEGKLITLSGYIKTENVSDGYAGLWMRIDPEVAFDNMHSRGVEGTTDWTRYEVTLTMNPRKTKQIVIGGLLVGKGKMWLDDLHVTIDGKDIYDAPIYQKPLLPAEKDEEFYNGSNITFPELNEQLINNLELLGKLWGFIKYHHPEVGKGNYNWDYELFRFLPEYLKVNNVTERNKLLVSWIDKYGKVSPCTECKQTPDSAFIKPDLSWVDSKSISPDLINKIRYLYENRHQGEHFYIGMFPNVGNPEFKNENSYSNMPYPDAGFRLLSLFRYWNMIHYFFPAKYLTDKDWNKVLREYIPIFISAQNELEYELAALRLIGDIQDTHANLWGGGNKIAELRGNKYAPFRVQFIENKLVVTDYYNPEYSEDAGLQVGDIITHIERKAVGSIVDSLRIYYPASNDAAMLRDISGDILRSNKESVNIKYESAGLKKQKDLPLYDRNKLKMYHWYKVNKEEKCYKLLDGNIGYVTLASITNNDIPEIKEVFKDTKGIIIDIRNYPSTFVPFALGSYFVADTVPFVKFTQGNVNNPGEFIFRGPNKIPKGKETYQGKLVVLVNEFSQSQAEYTTMAFRAGKNTTIAGSTTAGADGNVSGIVLPGGLRTMISGIGIFYPDGTDTQRVGIVPDVVVRPTINGIKKGEDEVLEKAMDIIKNAMK
;
A
#
# COMPACT_ATOMS: atom_id res chain seq x y z
N MET A 1 16.54 16.76 -79.52
CA MET A 1 15.33 17.53 -79.12
C MET A 1 15.10 17.24 -77.64
N LYS A 2 15.68 18.02 -76.71
CA LYS A 2 15.05 19.11 -75.90
C LYS A 2 13.81 18.60 -75.11
N LYS A 3 13.69 18.66 -73.77
CA LYS A 3 14.31 19.50 -72.72
C LYS A 3 14.02 18.93 -71.29
N ILE A 4 15.00 19.08 -70.37
CA ILE A 4 14.95 19.59 -68.95
C ILE A 4 14.15 18.74 -67.93
N ILE A 5 14.72 18.28 -66.80
CA ILE A 5 14.93 19.02 -65.52
C ILE A 5 16.20 18.56 -64.78
N PHE A 6 16.93 19.55 -64.26
CA PHE A 6 18.13 19.52 -63.42
C PHE A 6 17.73 19.49 -61.93
N THR A 7 18.55 18.94 -61.03
CA THR A 7 19.21 19.70 -59.94
C THR A 7 20.26 18.81 -59.24
N ILE A 8 21.44 19.40 -59.05
CA ILE A 8 22.70 18.82 -58.57
C ILE A 8 22.92 19.19 -57.10
N LEU A 9 23.55 18.25 -56.41
CA LEU A 9 24.11 18.27 -55.07
C LEU A 9 25.38 19.15 -55.00
N ILE A 10 25.48 20.12 -54.07
CA ILE A 10 26.76 20.66 -53.58
C ILE A 10 26.67 20.91 -52.06
N ALA A 11 27.74 20.49 -51.37
CA ALA A 11 27.97 20.59 -49.94
C ALA A 11 28.19 22.01 -49.42
N SER A 12 27.88 22.24 -48.14
CA SER A 12 28.39 23.38 -47.37
C SER A 12 28.72 22.94 -45.96
N ILE A 13 29.98 23.16 -45.58
CA ILE A 13 30.55 23.09 -44.24
C ILE A 13 29.78 24.07 -43.34
N ALA A 14 29.26 23.59 -42.19
CA ALA A 14 28.75 24.45 -41.13
C ALA A 14 29.48 24.13 -39.82
N LEU A 15 30.07 25.18 -39.27
CA LEU A 15 30.83 25.24 -38.04
C LEU A 15 30.10 24.62 -36.85
N CYS A 16 30.87 23.93 -36.01
CA CYS A 16 30.57 23.72 -34.60
C CYS A 16 30.22 25.05 -33.93
N ALA A 17 28.95 25.25 -33.64
CA ALA A 17 28.51 26.09 -32.54
C ALA A 17 27.93 25.15 -31.49
N CYS A 18 28.53 25.14 -30.30
CA CYS A 18 27.89 24.58 -29.10
C CYS A 18 26.60 25.36 -28.85
N SER A 19 25.47 24.88 -29.35
CA SER A 19 24.17 25.27 -28.80
C SER A 19 23.98 24.46 -27.53
N GLN A 20 24.24 25.08 -26.38
CA GLN A 20 23.51 24.71 -25.17
C GLN A 20 22.03 24.79 -25.54
N THR A 21 21.32 23.66 -25.45
CA THR A 21 19.86 23.66 -25.45
C THR A 21 19.41 24.51 -24.27
N LYS A 22 19.04 25.75 -24.52
CA LYS A 22 18.23 26.53 -23.59
C LYS A 22 16.95 25.74 -23.36
N ASN A 23 16.61 25.49 -22.10
CA ASN A 23 15.30 24.99 -21.73
C ASN A 23 14.27 25.99 -22.27
N ASP A 24 13.45 25.58 -23.23
CA ASP A 24 12.31 26.39 -23.69
C ASP A 24 11.34 26.58 -22.50
N GLU A 25 11.12 27.85 -22.15
CA GLU A 25 10.08 28.44 -21.29
C GLU A 25 9.30 27.50 -20.35
N ALA A 26 9.90 27.14 -19.22
CA ALA A 26 9.12 26.79 -18.04
C ALA A 26 9.19 27.98 -17.07
N ASP A 27 8.27 28.94 -17.16
CA ASP A 27 8.11 29.92 -16.09
C ASP A 27 7.50 29.19 -14.88
N TYR A 28 8.28 29.03 -13.81
CA TYR A 28 7.82 28.38 -12.58
C TYR A 28 6.89 29.28 -11.74
N ASN A 29 6.58 30.49 -12.23
CA ASN A 29 5.72 31.47 -11.58
C ASN A 29 6.21 31.80 -10.16
N PHE A 30 7.52 31.99 -10.03
CA PHE A 30 8.18 32.29 -8.75
C PHE A 30 7.95 33.74 -8.27
N SER A 31 7.55 34.62 -9.18
CA SER A 31 7.09 35.99 -8.86
C SER A 31 5.55 36.08 -8.76
N PHE A 32 4.83 34.95 -8.78
CA PHE A 32 3.37 34.89 -8.61
C PHE A 32 2.56 35.80 -9.55
N GLU A 33 2.97 35.95 -10.81
CA GLU A 33 2.26 36.78 -11.80
C GLU A 33 1.07 36.05 -12.45
N GLU A 34 1.05 34.72 -12.38
CA GLU A 34 0.01 33.89 -12.99
C GLU A 34 -0.91 33.22 -11.96
N TYR A 35 -2.23 33.24 -12.20
CA TYR A 35 -3.23 32.64 -11.33
C TYR A 35 -4.24 31.77 -12.08
N LYS A 36 -4.63 30.65 -11.48
CA LYS A 36 -5.74 29.80 -11.93
C LYS A 36 -6.89 29.88 -10.94
N GLY A 37 -7.88 30.71 -11.25
CA GLY A 37 -8.95 31.05 -10.30
C GLY A 37 -8.40 31.98 -9.21
N LYS A 38 -8.44 31.55 -7.94
CA LYS A 38 -7.96 32.34 -6.80
C LYS A 38 -6.54 31.99 -6.33
N TYR A 39 -5.87 31.04 -6.99
CA TYR A 39 -4.60 30.48 -6.52
C TYR A 39 -3.49 30.67 -7.56
N PRO A 40 -2.22 30.86 -7.13
CA PRO A 40 -1.11 30.97 -8.07
C PRO A 40 -1.02 29.72 -8.94
N ALA A 41 -0.84 29.90 -10.25
CA ALA A 41 -0.78 28.81 -11.21
C ALA A 41 0.39 27.87 -10.88
N ASN A 42 0.16 26.55 -10.93
CA ASN A 42 1.13 25.47 -10.64
C ASN A 42 1.64 25.38 -9.20
N TRP A 43 1.13 26.22 -8.29
CA TRP A 43 1.39 26.11 -6.87
C TRP A 43 0.27 25.34 -6.16
N HIS A 44 0.65 24.60 -5.13
CA HIS A 44 -0.26 23.88 -4.24
C HIS A 44 -0.22 24.50 -2.85
N PHE A 45 -1.27 24.28 -2.07
CA PHE A 45 -1.32 24.70 -0.69
C PHE A 45 -1.79 23.56 0.21
N PHE A 46 -1.35 23.60 1.46
CA PHE A 46 -1.76 22.66 2.50
C PHE A 46 -1.71 23.35 3.87
N GLY A 47 -2.19 22.66 4.90
CA GLY A 47 -2.40 23.24 6.23
C GLY A 47 -3.85 23.70 6.45
N SER A 48 -4.10 24.35 7.57
CA SER A 48 -5.44 24.63 8.12
C SER A 48 -6.37 25.37 7.14
N SER A 49 -7.67 25.11 7.23
CA SER A 49 -8.70 25.87 6.49
C SER A 49 -8.95 27.27 7.06
N ASP A 50 -8.39 27.59 8.23
CA ASP A 50 -8.56 28.85 8.95
C ASP A 50 -7.67 30.00 8.42
N TYR A 51 -7.01 29.77 7.29
CA TYR A 51 -6.16 30.73 6.60
C TYR A 51 -6.61 30.87 5.14
N LEU A 52 -6.50 32.09 4.62
CA LEU A 52 -6.75 32.40 3.22
C LEU A 52 -5.45 32.47 2.43
N ILE A 53 -5.55 32.13 1.15
CA ILE A 53 -4.51 32.36 0.13
C ILE A 53 -5.15 33.09 -1.03
N TYR A 54 -4.55 34.21 -1.44
CA TYR A 54 -5.05 35.02 -2.55
C TYR A 54 -3.96 35.93 -3.15
N PRO A 55 -4.13 36.40 -4.41
CA PRO A 55 -3.33 37.47 -4.99
C PRO A 55 -3.56 38.83 -4.35
N ASP A 56 -2.51 39.62 -4.14
CA ASP A 56 -2.61 41.05 -3.87
C ASP A 56 -1.88 41.86 -4.94
N SER A 57 -2.61 42.77 -5.61
CA SER A 57 -2.06 43.67 -6.64
C SER A 57 -1.75 45.07 -6.14
N THR A 58 -2.02 45.35 -4.87
CA THR A 58 -1.75 46.63 -4.23
C THR A 58 -0.45 46.61 -3.44
N THR A 59 -0.08 45.43 -2.94
CA THR A 59 1.15 45.19 -2.18
C THR A 59 1.96 44.10 -2.88
N SER A 60 2.86 44.50 -3.80
CA SER A 60 3.85 43.61 -4.42
C SER A 60 5.26 44.15 -4.19
N HIS A 61 6.26 43.27 -4.28
CA HIS A 61 7.67 43.63 -4.26
C HIS A 61 8.18 43.78 -5.70
N ALA A 62 7.88 42.81 -6.55
CA ALA A 62 8.18 42.81 -7.97
C ALA A 62 6.92 42.50 -8.77
N GLY A 63 6.88 42.92 -10.04
CA GLY A 63 5.71 42.64 -10.89
C GLY A 63 4.40 43.27 -10.38
N LYS A 64 3.28 42.66 -10.74
CA LYS A 64 1.93 43.16 -10.47
C LYS A 64 1.30 42.51 -9.26
N TYR A 65 1.66 41.27 -8.90
CA TYR A 65 0.99 40.52 -7.84
C TYR A 65 1.99 39.96 -6.84
N SER A 66 1.54 39.78 -5.60
CA SER A 66 2.21 38.91 -4.64
C SER A 66 1.24 37.86 -4.09
N ALA A 67 1.79 36.77 -3.54
CA ALA A 67 1.01 35.75 -2.88
C ALA A 67 0.81 36.11 -1.40
N VAL A 68 -0.44 36.13 -0.94
CA VAL A 68 -0.79 36.40 0.45
C VAL A 68 -1.16 35.11 1.18
N ILE A 69 -0.71 34.99 2.43
CA ILE A 69 -1.24 34.03 3.40
C ILE A 69 -1.74 34.82 4.61
N GLU A 70 -3.01 34.67 4.96
CA GLU A 70 -3.66 35.47 6.01
C GLU A 70 -4.46 34.58 6.96
N HIS A 71 -4.20 34.70 8.26
CA HIS A 71 -5.02 34.07 9.29
C HIS A 71 -6.37 34.78 9.40
N GLN A 72 -7.45 34.01 9.57
CA GLN A 72 -8.78 34.58 9.74
C GLN A 72 -9.07 34.89 11.22
N ASP A 73 -9.46 36.13 11.49
CA ASP A 73 -9.83 36.58 12.84
C ASP A 73 -10.88 35.66 13.49
N GLY A 74 -10.65 35.33 14.77
CA GLY A 74 -11.54 34.46 15.55
C GLY A 74 -11.42 32.96 15.25
N LYS A 75 -10.50 32.54 14.36
CA LYS A 75 -10.20 31.12 14.10
C LYS A 75 -9.03 30.59 14.94
N ALA A 76 -8.90 29.25 14.98
CA ALA A 76 -7.81 28.60 15.69
C ALA A 76 -6.44 28.91 15.04
N THR A 77 -5.38 28.88 15.83
CA THR A 77 -4.00 29.06 15.36
C THR A 77 -3.39 27.71 14.97
N ASP A 78 -2.86 27.63 13.76
CA ASP A 78 -2.14 26.47 13.22
C ASP A 78 -1.12 26.99 12.18
N TYR A 79 -1.08 26.42 10.97
CA TYR A 79 -0.29 26.94 9.86
C TYR A 79 -0.96 26.76 8.51
N LYS A 80 -0.49 27.55 7.53
CA LYS A 80 -0.79 27.39 6.11
C LYS A 80 0.48 27.57 5.29
N ALA A 81 0.67 26.73 4.28
CA ALA A 81 1.83 26.77 3.41
C ALA A 81 1.42 26.79 1.93
N LEU A 82 2.17 27.56 1.15
CA LEU A 82 2.28 27.48 -0.29
C LEU A 82 3.48 26.58 -0.65
N SER A 83 3.32 25.81 -1.71
CA SER A 83 4.30 24.81 -2.13
C SER A 83 4.41 24.67 -3.64
N PHE A 84 5.63 24.53 -4.12
CA PHE A 84 5.95 24.19 -5.50
C PHE A 84 6.91 23.00 -5.49
N ALA A 85 6.55 21.95 -6.23
CA ALA A 85 7.42 20.80 -6.43
C ALA A 85 8.24 21.03 -7.70
N LEU A 86 9.57 21.07 -7.57
CA LEU A 86 10.43 21.24 -8.74
C LEU A 86 10.26 20.06 -9.71
N PRO A 87 10.21 20.31 -11.02
CA PRO A 87 9.94 19.27 -12.03
C PRO A 87 11.12 18.30 -12.20
N HIS A 88 12.31 18.72 -11.79
CA HIS A 88 13.55 17.97 -11.96
C HIS A 88 14.34 17.91 -10.64
N ASN A 89 15.26 16.96 -10.61
CA ASN A 89 16.39 16.99 -9.69
C ASN A 89 17.59 17.59 -10.41
N TYR A 90 18.55 18.15 -9.68
CA TYR A 90 19.64 18.92 -10.26
C TYR A 90 20.99 18.40 -9.77
N GLU A 91 21.99 18.46 -10.63
CA GLU A 91 23.38 18.24 -10.27
C GLU A 91 23.85 19.38 -9.36
N GLY A 92 24.37 19.06 -8.18
CA GLY A 92 24.89 20.07 -7.26
C GLY A 92 25.01 19.58 -5.82
N LYS A 93 25.60 20.42 -4.97
CA LYS A 93 25.78 20.15 -3.53
C LYS A 93 24.88 20.99 -2.65
N LEU A 94 24.48 22.16 -3.09
CA LEU A 94 23.66 23.10 -2.35
C LEU A 94 22.51 23.58 -3.21
N ILE A 95 21.33 23.66 -2.61
CA ILE A 95 20.17 24.37 -3.16
C ILE A 95 19.84 25.53 -2.22
N THR A 96 19.64 26.71 -2.78
CA THR A 96 19.21 27.90 -2.03
C THR A 96 17.90 28.39 -2.60
N LEU A 97 16.88 28.48 -1.74
CA LEU A 97 15.65 29.23 -1.99
C LEU A 97 15.81 30.61 -1.36
N SER A 98 15.55 31.66 -2.11
CA SER A 98 15.48 33.02 -1.59
C SER A 98 14.25 33.75 -2.10
N GLY A 99 13.82 34.80 -1.41
CA GLY A 99 12.71 35.64 -1.83
C GLY A 99 12.37 36.70 -0.80
N TYR A 100 11.36 37.51 -1.09
CA TYR A 100 10.98 38.62 -0.23
C TYR A 100 9.72 38.29 0.57
N ILE A 101 9.77 38.64 1.86
CA ILE A 101 8.64 38.50 2.78
C ILE A 101 8.34 39.86 3.40
N LYS A 102 7.05 40.20 3.43
CA LYS A 102 6.48 41.30 4.22
C LYS A 102 5.46 40.71 5.18
N THR A 103 5.34 41.25 6.39
CA THR A 103 4.38 40.75 7.39
C THR A 103 3.57 41.88 8.02
N GLU A 104 2.37 41.54 8.47
CA GLU A 104 1.52 42.40 9.28
C GLU A 104 0.98 41.61 10.46
N ASN A 105 1.23 42.12 11.67
CA ASN A 105 0.72 41.60 12.94
C ASN A 105 0.92 40.09 13.14
N VAL A 106 2.05 39.54 12.68
CA VAL A 106 2.36 38.12 12.88
C VAL A 106 2.68 37.88 14.37
N SER A 107 1.91 37.00 15.01
CA SER A 107 2.05 36.68 16.43
C SER A 107 1.72 35.20 16.69
N ASP A 108 2.15 34.68 17.85
CA ASP A 108 1.91 33.28 18.24
C ASP A 108 2.45 32.26 17.21
N GLY A 109 3.51 32.63 16.49
CA GLY A 109 4.07 31.87 15.38
C GLY A 109 5.01 32.75 14.55
N TYR A 110 5.19 32.43 13.27
CA TYR A 110 6.12 33.10 12.38
C TYR A 110 5.72 32.96 10.90
N ALA A 111 6.20 33.87 10.06
CA ALA A 111 6.21 33.72 8.61
C ALA A 111 7.60 33.28 8.13
N GLY A 112 7.69 32.49 7.05
CA GLY A 112 8.98 32.06 6.55
C GLY A 112 8.96 31.35 5.20
N LEU A 113 10.14 31.17 4.64
CA LEU A 113 10.40 30.25 3.54
C LEU A 113 10.56 28.82 4.08
N TRP A 114 10.28 27.83 3.24
CA TRP A 114 10.59 26.45 3.55
C TRP A 114 11.03 25.65 2.32
N MET A 115 11.81 24.61 2.58
CA MET A 115 12.33 23.70 1.58
C MET A 115 12.48 22.29 2.15
N ARG A 116 12.15 21.28 1.34
CA ARG A 116 12.26 19.86 1.66
C ARG A 116 12.86 19.10 0.48
N ILE A 117 13.78 18.19 0.77
CA ILE A 117 14.38 17.27 -0.20
C ILE A 117 14.04 15.84 0.24
N ASP A 118 13.16 15.20 -0.51
CA ASP A 118 12.58 13.89 -0.20
C ASP A 118 13.51 12.73 -0.61
N PRO A 119 13.40 11.55 0.05
CA PRO A 119 12.49 11.25 1.16
C PRO A 119 12.93 11.84 2.50
N GLU A 120 14.24 11.96 2.76
CA GLU A 120 14.79 12.47 4.03
C GLU A 120 16.22 13.02 3.81
N VAL A 121 16.45 13.75 2.72
CA VAL A 121 17.79 14.28 2.41
C VAL A 121 18.06 15.56 3.23
N ALA A 122 17.11 16.50 3.24
CA ALA A 122 17.21 17.74 4.01
C ALA A 122 15.85 18.43 4.17
N PHE A 123 15.67 19.22 5.24
CA PHE A 123 14.47 20.02 5.48
C PHE A 123 14.80 21.27 6.30
N ASP A 124 14.21 22.40 5.95
CA ASP A 124 14.23 23.64 6.75
C ASP A 124 12.97 24.46 6.44
N ASN A 125 12.34 25.00 7.48
CA ASN A 125 11.13 25.81 7.41
C ASN A 125 11.26 27.15 8.13
N MET A 126 12.49 27.59 8.43
CA MET A 126 12.80 28.80 9.17
C MET A 126 12.25 28.88 10.61
N HIS A 127 11.77 27.79 11.23
CA HIS A 127 11.17 27.83 12.58
C HIS A 127 12.02 28.55 13.64
N SER A 128 13.35 28.40 13.63
CA SER A 128 14.24 29.04 14.60
C SER A 128 14.57 30.51 14.31
N ARG A 129 14.16 31.02 13.14
CA ARG A 129 14.55 32.34 12.59
C ARG A 129 13.43 32.97 11.75
N GLY A 130 12.19 32.64 12.07
CA GLY A 130 11.02 33.09 11.34
C GLY A 130 10.75 34.58 11.56
N VAL A 131 9.97 35.17 10.66
CA VAL A 131 9.61 36.59 10.71
C VAL A 131 8.40 36.77 11.62
N GLU A 132 8.53 37.64 12.61
CA GLU A 132 7.50 37.97 13.59
C GLU A 132 7.12 39.45 13.52
N GLY A 133 5.92 39.80 13.98
CA GLY A 133 5.41 41.17 14.01
C GLY A 133 5.08 41.73 12.63
N THR A 134 5.18 43.05 12.50
CA THR A 134 4.94 43.79 11.26
C THR A 134 6.29 44.23 10.69
N THR A 135 6.62 43.78 9.49
CA THR A 135 7.88 44.13 8.81
C THR A 135 7.60 44.63 7.40
N ASP A 136 8.48 45.48 6.88
CA ASP A 136 8.47 45.79 5.45
C ASP A 136 9.14 44.66 4.64
N TRP A 137 9.06 44.74 3.31
CA TRP A 137 9.67 43.78 2.40
C TRP A 137 11.16 43.58 2.71
N THR A 138 11.51 42.35 3.07
CA THR A 138 12.89 41.96 3.41
C THR A 138 13.23 40.66 2.70
N ARG A 139 14.44 40.56 2.16
CA ARG A 139 14.94 39.34 1.50
C ARG A 139 15.34 38.31 2.55
N TYR A 140 14.86 37.08 2.38
CA TYR A 140 15.24 35.91 3.19
C TYR A 140 15.75 34.78 2.30
N GLU A 141 16.51 33.85 2.89
CA GLU A 141 16.99 32.67 2.18
C GLU A 141 17.11 31.43 3.08
N VAL A 142 17.01 30.26 2.45
CA VAL A 142 17.16 28.93 3.03
C VAL A 142 18.06 28.12 2.11
N THR A 143 19.17 27.60 2.65
CA THR A 143 20.11 26.76 1.92
C THR A 143 20.16 25.37 2.51
N LEU A 144 20.00 24.35 1.68
CA LEU A 144 20.10 22.95 2.07
C LEU A 144 21.19 22.22 1.28
N THR A 145 21.80 21.23 1.92
CA THR A 145 22.72 20.30 1.23
C THR A 145 21.92 19.29 0.41
N MET A 146 22.34 19.09 -0.83
CA MET A 146 21.75 18.16 -1.78
C MET A 146 22.50 16.82 -1.81
N ASN A 147 21.77 15.77 -2.14
CA ASN A 147 22.34 14.50 -2.59
C ASN A 147 21.53 14.02 -3.79
N PRO A 148 21.88 14.44 -5.02
CA PRO A 148 21.08 14.16 -6.22
C PRO A 148 20.84 12.66 -6.43
N ARG A 149 21.76 11.80 -6.00
CA ARG A 149 21.61 10.34 -6.08
C ARG A 149 20.50 9.79 -5.17
N LYS A 150 20.23 10.45 -4.04
CA LYS A 150 19.21 10.05 -3.05
C LYS A 150 17.92 10.87 -3.14
N THR A 151 17.96 12.03 -3.79
CA THR A 151 16.81 12.92 -3.95
C THR A 151 15.76 12.30 -4.88
N LYS A 152 14.54 12.12 -4.36
CA LYS A 152 13.36 11.76 -5.16
C LYS A 152 12.59 12.98 -5.65
N GLN A 153 12.44 13.99 -4.79
CA GLN A 153 11.70 15.20 -5.09
C GLN A 153 12.26 16.37 -4.26
N ILE A 154 12.15 17.59 -4.79
CA ILE A 154 12.46 18.83 -4.07
C ILE A 154 11.19 19.67 -4.04
N VAL A 155 10.80 20.12 -2.85
CA VAL A 155 9.62 20.98 -2.64
C VAL A 155 10.06 22.25 -1.93
N ILE A 156 9.57 23.38 -2.42
CA ILE A 156 9.90 24.73 -1.92
C ILE A 156 8.61 25.51 -1.64
N GLY A 157 8.70 26.57 -0.85
CA GLY A 157 7.65 27.59 -0.80
C GLY A 157 7.75 28.52 0.41
N GLY A 158 6.61 29.07 0.81
CA GLY A 158 6.47 29.92 2.00
C GLY A 158 5.30 29.50 2.87
N LEU A 159 5.35 29.88 4.15
CA LEU A 159 4.34 29.48 5.13
C LEU A 159 4.13 30.56 6.19
N LEU A 160 2.91 30.57 6.73
CA LEU A 160 2.53 31.33 7.92
C LEU A 160 2.09 30.34 9.01
N VAL A 161 2.69 30.46 10.20
CA VAL A 161 2.30 29.78 11.43
C VAL A 161 1.80 30.83 12.41
N GLY A 162 0.71 30.56 13.13
CA GLY A 162 0.14 31.52 14.09
C GLY A 162 -0.78 32.54 13.42
N LYS A 163 -0.90 33.73 14.00
CA LYS A 163 -1.82 34.79 13.55
C LYS A 163 -1.14 35.77 12.59
N GLY A 164 -1.95 36.67 12.03
CA GLY A 164 -1.49 37.78 11.20
C GLY A 164 -1.49 37.45 9.72
N LYS A 165 -0.66 38.18 8.97
CA LYS A 165 -0.64 38.16 7.52
C LYS A 165 0.79 38.22 7.00
N MET A 166 1.04 37.50 5.92
CA MET A 166 2.29 37.62 5.16
C MET A 166 2.02 37.80 3.68
N TRP A 167 2.91 38.53 3.03
CA TRP A 167 3.07 38.56 1.58
C TRP A 167 4.39 37.89 1.22
N LEU A 168 4.36 37.11 0.14
CA LEU A 168 5.49 36.40 -0.43
C LEU A 168 5.63 36.76 -1.90
N ASP A 169 6.83 37.12 -2.31
CA ASP A 169 7.08 37.55 -3.68
C ASP A 169 8.54 37.33 -4.11
N ASP A 170 8.76 37.36 -5.43
CA ASP A 170 10.07 37.36 -6.09
C ASP A 170 10.99 36.23 -5.61
N LEU A 171 10.50 34.99 -5.71
CA LEU A 171 11.27 33.82 -5.32
C LEU A 171 12.36 33.50 -6.36
N HIS A 172 13.52 33.09 -5.88
CA HIS A 172 14.63 32.62 -6.71
C HIS A 172 15.18 31.33 -6.13
N VAL A 173 15.49 30.38 -7.00
CA VAL A 173 16.14 29.12 -6.64
C VAL A 173 17.47 29.02 -7.35
N THR A 174 18.52 28.71 -6.59
CA THR A 174 19.85 28.48 -7.15
C THR A 174 20.39 27.11 -6.72
N ILE A 175 21.15 26.49 -7.62
CA ILE A 175 21.90 25.24 -7.38
C ILE A 175 23.38 25.59 -7.46
N ASP A 176 24.11 25.41 -6.35
CA ASP A 176 25.50 25.84 -6.19
C ASP A 176 25.74 27.31 -6.66
N GLY A 177 24.76 28.19 -6.40
CA GLY A 177 24.79 29.60 -6.78
C GLY A 177 24.44 29.90 -8.24
N LYS A 178 24.16 28.89 -9.07
CA LYS A 178 23.65 29.06 -10.43
C LYS A 178 22.12 29.07 -10.43
N ASP A 179 21.50 29.94 -11.21
CA ASP A 179 20.05 29.96 -11.37
C ASP A 179 19.51 28.57 -11.81
N ILE A 180 18.38 28.16 -11.24
CA ILE A 180 17.75 26.87 -11.49
C ILE A 180 17.44 26.61 -12.97
N TYR A 181 17.14 27.66 -13.74
CA TYR A 181 16.85 27.54 -15.18
C TYR A 181 18.09 27.14 -15.98
N ASP A 182 19.26 27.50 -15.47
CA ASP A 182 20.55 27.13 -16.06
C ASP A 182 21.22 25.93 -15.35
N ALA A 183 20.66 25.47 -14.23
CA ALA A 183 21.25 24.39 -13.44
C ALA A 183 21.19 23.05 -14.20
N PRO A 184 22.29 22.27 -14.23
CA PRO A 184 22.29 20.99 -14.90
C PRO A 184 21.31 20.02 -14.22
N ILE A 185 20.39 19.45 -14.99
CA ILE A 185 19.45 18.43 -14.51
C ILE A 185 20.22 17.14 -14.19
N TYR A 186 20.02 16.58 -13.00
CA TYR A 186 20.58 15.31 -12.62
C TYR A 186 19.90 14.18 -13.39
N GLN A 187 20.67 13.50 -14.24
CA GLN A 187 20.24 12.27 -14.88
C GLN A 187 20.78 11.09 -14.09
N LYS A 188 19.88 10.35 -13.43
CA LYS A 188 20.27 9.13 -12.73
C LYS A 188 20.94 8.18 -13.73
N PRO A 189 22.22 7.80 -13.55
CA PRO A 189 22.87 6.89 -14.47
C PRO A 189 22.19 5.53 -14.37
N LEU A 190 21.77 4.98 -15.50
CA LEU A 190 21.26 3.62 -15.58
C LEU A 190 22.36 2.63 -15.19
N LEU A 191 22.04 1.74 -14.26
CA LEU A 191 22.91 0.65 -13.85
C LEU A 191 22.97 -0.41 -14.96
N PRO A 192 24.02 -1.26 -15.00
CA PRO A 192 24.16 -2.27 -16.04
C PRO A 192 22.94 -3.19 -16.17
N ALA A 193 22.30 -3.57 -15.05
CA ALA A 193 21.06 -4.35 -15.06
C ALA A 193 19.90 -3.65 -15.78
N GLU A 194 19.81 -2.32 -15.71
CA GLU A 194 18.74 -1.54 -16.33
C GLU A 194 18.95 -1.35 -17.84
N LYS A 195 20.19 -1.46 -18.31
CA LYS A 195 20.54 -1.34 -19.74
C LYS A 195 20.41 -2.65 -20.51
N ASP A 196 20.24 -3.76 -19.80
CA ASP A 196 20.16 -5.09 -20.39
C ASP A 196 18.73 -5.36 -20.86
N GLU A 197 18.55 -5.42 -22.20
CA GLU A 197 17.27 -5.58 -22.88
C GLU A 197 17.13 -6.93 -23.62
N GLU A 198 18.08 -7.87 -23.44
CA GLU A 198 18.18 -9.10 -24.27
C GLU A 198 16.87 -9.89 -24.37
N PHE A 199 16.12 -10.00 -23.26
CA PHE A 199 14.89 -10.78 -23.18
C PHE A 199 13.64 -9.89 -23.03
N TYR A 200 13.68 -8.65 -23.50
CA TYR A 200 12.57 -7.70 -23.37
C TYR A 200 11.26 -8.21 -24.01
N ASN A 201 11.36 -8.95 -25.12
CA ASN A 201 10.22 -9.46 -25.88
C ASN A 201 9.90 -10.95 -25.64
N GLY A 202 10.61 -11.63 -24.73
CA GLY A 202 10.43 -13.06 -24.52
C GLY A 202 11.71 -13.73 -24.01
N SER A 203 11.55 -14.84 -23.28
CA SER A 203 12.66 -15.60 -22.68
C SER A 203 13.28 -16.60 -23.67
N ASN A 204 12.56 -16.95 -24.74
CA ASN A 204 12.93 -18.01 -25.70
C ASN A 204 13.21 -19.39 -25.08
N ILE A 205 12.61 -19.68 -23.91
CA ILE A 205 12.80 -20.96 -23.22
C ILE A 205 11.72 -21.95 -23.62
N THR A 206 12.16 -23.11 -24.10
CA THR A 206 11.29 -24.28 -24.33
C THR A 206 11.61 -25.33 -23.28
N PHE A 207 10.61 -25.70 -22.48
CA PHE A 207 10.75 -26.77 -21.49
C PHE A 207 10.52 -28.13 -22.16
N PRO A 208 11.35 -29.15 -21.84
CA PRO A 208 11.02 -30.54 -22.17
C PRO A 208 9.82 -31.00 -21.31
N GLU A 209 9.31 -32.19 -21.59
CA GLU A 209 8.27 -32.80 -20.75
C GLU A 209 8.73 -32.87 -19.29
N LEU A 210 7.87 -32.37 -18.39
CA LEU A 210 8.19 -32.31 -16.98
C LEU A 210 8.17 -33.72 -16.38
N ASN A 211 9.27 -34.08 -15.71
CA ASN A 211 9.37 -35.28 -14.90
C ASN A 211 9.86 -34.91 -13.49
N GLU A 212 9.78 -35.85 -12.56
CA GLU A 212 10.16 -35.63 -11.15
C GLU A 212 11.59 -35.08 -10.99
N GLN A 213 12.55 -35.54 -11.80
CA GLN A 213 13.93 -35.07 -11.75
C GLN A 213 14.04 -33.61 -12.19
N LEU A 214 13.38 -33.23 -13.28
CA LEU A 214 13.38 -31.86 -13.75
C LEU A 214 12.67 -30.92 -12.77
N ILE A 215 11.55 -31.34 -12.18
CA ILE A 215 10.85 -30.56 -11.14
C ILE A 215 11.78 -30.35 -9.92
N ASN A 216 12.47 -31.41 -9.46
CA ASN A 216 13.48 -31.30 -8.40
C ASN A 216 14.60 -30.31 -8.75
N ASN A 217 15.06 -30.32 -10.01
CA ASN A 217 16.12 -29.43 -10.47
C ASN A 217 15.64 -27.97 -10.51
N LEU A 218 14.44 -27.72 -11.02
CA LEU A 218 13.85 -26.38 -11.09
C LEU A 218 13.51 -25.83 -9.70
N GLU A 219 13.09 -26.68 -8.76
CA GLU A 219 12.87 -26.29 -7.36
C GLU A 219 14.18 -25.80 -6.71
N LEU A 220 15.27 -26.56 -6.86
CA LEU A 220 16.59 -26.14 -6.36
C LEU A 220 17.05 -24.84 -7.03
N LEU A 221 16.86 -24.73 -8.36
CA LEU A 221 17.21 -23.53 -9.10
C LEU A 221 16.43 -22.30 -8.60
N GLY A 222 15.13 -22.42 -8.35
CA GLY A 222 14.32 -21.29 -7.86
C GLY A 222 14.72 -20.81 -6.47
N LYS A 223 15.07 -21.74 -5.57
CA LYS A 223 15.62 -21.42 -4.24
C LYS A 223 16.98 -20.73 -4.35
N LEU A 224 17.89 -21.28 -5.17
CA LEU A 224 19.21 -20.70 -5.37
C LEU A 224 19.16 -19.34 -6.08
N TRP A 225 18.32 -19.20 -7.12
CA TRP A 225 18.16 -17.97 -7.86
C TRP A 225 17.76 -16.81 -6.94
N GLY A 226 16.77 -17.00 -6.08
CA GLY A 226 16.37 -15.94 -5.15
C GLY A 226 17.34 -15.74 -3.99
N PHE A 227 18.02 -16.80 -3.54
CA PHE A 227 19.13 -16.66 -2.59
C PHE A 227 20.22 -15.74 -3.15
N ILE A 228 20.70 -16.00 -4.38
CA ILE A 228 21.73 -15.16 -5.02
C ILE A 228 21.17 -13.75 -5.27
N LYS A 229 19.89 -13.60 -5.70
CA LYS A 229 19.24 -12.30 -5.94
C LYS A 229 19.39 -11.33 -4.77
N TYR A 230 19.23 -11.84 -3.55
CA TYR A 230 19.18 -11.01 -2.34
C TYR A 230 20.48 -11.02 -1.51
N HIS A 231 21.45 -11.88 -1.83
CA HIS A 231 22.69 -12.01 -1.06
C HIS A 231 23.96 -11.68 -1.85
N HIS A 232 23.97 -11.82 -3.18
CA HIS A 232 25.20 -11.63 -3.95
C HIS A 232 25.57 -10.15 -4.12
N PRO A 233 26.75 -9.69 -3.70
CA PRO A 233 27.12 -8.26 -3.75
C PRO A 233 27.01 -7.63 -5.14
N GLU A 234 27.46 -8.33 -6.19
CA GLU A 234 27.38 -7.77 -7.55
C GLU A 234 25.93 -7.70 -8.09
N VAL A 235 25.05 -8.58 -7.62
CA VAL A 235 23.62 -8.54 -7.97
C VAL A 235 22.94 -7.43 -7.17
N GLY A 236 23.25 -7.32 -5.88
CA GLY A 236 22.79 -6.25 -4.99
C GLY A 236 23.22 -4.85 -5.45
N LYS A 237 24.34 -4.71 -6.17
CA LYS A 237 24.78 -3.45 -6.80
C LYS A 237 24.04 -3.11 -8.11
N GLY A 238 23.29 -4.05 -8.69
CA GLY A 238 22.61 -3.85 -9.97
C GLY A 238 23.52 -4.03 -11.19
N ASN A 239 24.58 -4.83 -11.09
CA ASN A 239 25.47 -5.11 -12.22
C ASN A 239 24.89 -6.14 -13.20
N TYR A 240 23.85 -6.88 -12.80
CA TYR A 240 23.26 -7.95 -13.59
C TYR A 240 21.74 -7.86 -13.54
N ASN A 241 21.09 -7.93 -14.70
CA ASN A 241 19.64 -8.13 -14.77
C ASN A 241 19.33 -9.56 -14.36
N TRP A 242 18.97 -9.74 -13.09
CA TRP A 242 18.89 -11.05 -12.47
C TRP A 242 17.78 -11.95 -13.02
N ASP A 243 16.73 -11.34 -13.59
CA ASP A 243 15.69 -12.06 -14.30
C ASP A 243 16.23 -12.62 -15.62
N TYR A 244 17.05 -11.85 -16.34
CA TYR A 244 17.63 -12.27 -17.62
C TYR A 244 18.78 -13.27 -17.44
N GLU A 245 19.54 -13.17 -16.35
CA GLU A 245 20.52 -14.19 -15.99
C GLU A 245 19.90 -15.57 -15.77
N LEU A 246 18.65 -15.65 -15.28
CA LEU A 246 17.91 -16.92 -15.23
C LEU A 246 17.69 -17.49 -16.64
N PHE A 247 17.27 -16.66 -17.59
CA PHE A 247 17.00 -17.09 -18.96
C PHE A 247 18.28 -17.47 -19.71
N ARG A 248 19.41 -16.82 -19.44
CA ARG A 248 20.72 -17.22 -19.97
C ARG A 248 21.16 -18.59 -19.44
N PHE A 249 20.79 -18.93 -18.20
CA PHE A 249 21.21 -20.16 -17.53
C PHE A 249 20.33 -21.38 -17.84
N LEU A 250 19.01 -21.17 -17.99
CA LEU A 250 18.04 -22.24 -18.18
C LEU A 250 18.35 -23.20 -19.35
N PRO A 251 18.76 -22.77 -20.56
CA PRO A 251 18.96 -23.67 -21.69
C PRO A 251 19.99 -24.77 -21.45
N GLU A 252 21.06 -24.49 -20.69
CA GLU A 252 22.05 -25.50 -20.31
C GLU A 252 21.55 -26.34 -19.14
N TYR A 253 20.92 -25.71 -18.15
CA TYR A 253 20.41 -26.38 -16.97
C TYR A 253 19.31 -27.41 -17.28
N LEU A 254 18.45 -27.13 -18.25
CA LEU A 254 17.38 -28.03 -18.72
C LEU A 254 17.92 -29.30 -19.41
N LYS A 255 19.18 -29.31 -19.87
CA LYS A 255 19.81 -30.48 -20.52
C LYS A 255 20.46 -31.44 -19.53
N VAL A 256 20.57 -31.06 -18.26
CA VAL A 256 21.30 -31.84 -17.26
C VAL A 256 20.50 -33.05 -16.79
N ASN A 257 21.10 -34.24 -16.92
CA ASN A 257 20.44 -35.51 -16.63
C ASN A 257 20.94 -36.20 -15.36
N ASN A 258 21.88 -35.61 -14.61
CA ASN A 258 22.32 -36.17 -13.33
C ASN A 258 22.70 -35.10 -12.29
N VAL A 259 22.69 -35.51 -11.02
CA VAL A 259 22.92 -34.63 -9.86
C VAL A 259 24.34 -34.05 -9.84
N THR A 260 25.35 -34.81 -10.28
CA THR A 260 26.75 -34.38 -10.27
C THR A 260 26.98 -33.22 -11.24
N GLU A 261 26.54 -33.36 -12.49
CA GLU A 261 26.60 -32.31 -13.50
C GLU A 261 25.81 -31.07 -13.08
N ARG A 262 24.62 -31.27 -12.52
CA ARG A 262 23.76 -30.17 -12.03
C ARG A 262 24.49 -29.34 -10.99
N ASN A 263 25.08 -29.98 -10.00
CA ASN A 263 25.82 -29.30 -8.93
C ASN A 263 27.04 -28.56 -9.48
N LYS A 264 27.80 -29.17 -10.38
CA LYS A 264 28.94 -28.49 -11.04
C LYS A 264 28.49 -27.25 -11.81
N LEU A 265 27.39 -27.36 -12.55
CA LEU A 265 26.84 -26.25 -13.32
C LEU A 265 26.37 -25.10 -12.42
N LEU A 266 25.71 -25.40 -11.29
CA LEU A 266 25.30 -24.40 -10.30
C LEU A 266 26.49 -23.70 -9.63
N VAL A 267 27.56 -24.44 -9.32
CA VAL A 267 28.81 -23.84 -8.78
C VAL A 267 29.42 -22.89 -9.81
N SER A 268 29.58 -23.33 -11.06
CA SER A 268 30.09 -22.47 -12.14
C SER A 268 29.23 -21.23 -12.36
N TRP A 269 27.91 -21.34 -12.19
CA TRP A 269 27.00 -20.21 -12.32
C TRP A 269 27.21 -19.17 -11.21
N ILE A 270 27.42 -19.60 -9.96
CA ILE A 270 27.78 -18.69 -8.86
C ILE A 270 29.12 -18.02 -9.14
N ASP A 271 30.13 -18.79 -9.57
CA ASP A 271 31.50 -18.29 -9.81
C ASP A 271 31.56 -17.28 -10.98
N LYS A 272 30.61 -17.33 -11.92
CA LYS A 272 30.50 -16.40 -13.07
C LYS A 272 30.46 -14.93 -12.64
N TYR A 273 29.88 -14.61 -11.48
CA TYR A 273 29.65 -13.24 -11.04
C TYR A 273 30.80 -12.65 -10.21
N GLY A 274 31.95 -13.32 -10.23
CA GLY A 274 33.19 -12.83 -9.61
C GLY A 274 33.38 -13.30 -8.17
N LYS A 275 34.55 -13.00 -7.63
CA LYS A 275 34.93 -13.43 -6.27
C LYS A 275 34.26 -12.53 -5.22
N VAL A 276 33.49 -13.15 -4.33
CA VAL A 276 32.92 -12.49 -3.16
C VAL A 276 34.01 -12.24 -2.11
N SER A 277 34.21 -10.97 -1.76
CA SER A 277 35.18 -10.56 -0.75
C SER A 277 34.63 -10.81 0.67
N PRO A 278 35.49 -11.15 1.65
CA PRO A 278 35.05 -11.29 3.03
C PRO A 278 34.34 -10.05 3.57
N CYS A 279 33.20 -10.22 4.22
CA CYS A 279 32.41 -9.13 4.77
C CYS A 279 32.80 -8.86 6.23
N THR A 280 33.29 -7.65 6.51
CA THR A 280 33.68 -7.24 7.87
C THR A 280 32.54 -6.65 8.69
N GLU A 281 31.44 -6.26 8.03
CA GLU A 281 30.29 -5.61 8.67
C GLU A 281 29.07 -6.53 8.83
N CYS A 282 29.11 -7.72 8.23
CA CYS A 282 28.01 -8.68 8.26
C CYS A 282 27.83 -9.21 9.68
N LYS A 283 26.69 -8.89 10.29
CA LYS A 283 26.34 -9.32 11.64
C LYS A 283 25.71 -10.71 11.61
N GLN A 284 25.93 -11.49 12.67
CA GLN A 284 25.18 -12.71 12.91
C GLN A 284 23.74 -12.38 13.32
N THR A 285 22.82 -13.28 13.02
CA THR A 285 21.44 -13.18 13.49
C THR A 285 21.41 -13.26 15.02
N PRO A 286 20.80 -12.30 15.73
CA PRO A 286 20.68 -12.36 17.17
C PRO A 286 19.90 -13.59 17.63
N ASP A 287 20.25 -14.15 18.78
CA ASP A 287 19.48 -15.27 19.37
C ASP A 287 18.02 -14.87 19.67
N SER A 288 17.79 -13.60 19.96
CA SER A 288 16.47 -13.00 20.20
C SER A 288 15.68 -12.68 18.93
N ALA A 289 16.20 -13.00 17.74
CA ALA A 289 15.45 -12.80 16.50
C ALA A 289 14.17 -13.64 16.53
N PHE A 290 13.05 -13.02 16.17
CA PHE A 290 11.74 -13.67 16.16
C PHE A 290 11.65 -14.68 15.02
N ILE A 291 12.08 -14.28 13.83
CA ILE A 291 12.25 -15.18 12.68
C ILE A 291 13.72 -15.10 12.26
N LYS A 292 14.34 -16.27 12.09
CA LYS A 292 15.71 -16.40 11.60
C LYS A 292 15.70 -16.73 10.11
N PRO A 293 16.71 -16.30 9.33
CA PRO A 293 16.85 -16.71 7.94
C PRO A 293 16.85 -18.23 7.80
N ASP A 294 16.00 -18.75 6.90
CA ASP A 294 15.87 -20.18 6.65
C ASP A 294 16.76 -20.63 5.48
N LEU A 295 17.85 -21.33 5.84
CA LEU A 295 18.77 -22.00 4.92
C LEU A 295 18.68 -23.54 5.01
N SER A 296 17.63 -24.08 5.64
CA SER A 296 17.50 -25.54 5.84
C SER A 296 17.42 -26.33 4.53
N TRP A 297 16.97 -25.70 3.44
CA TRP A 297 16.93 -26.29 2.10
C TRP A 297 18.32 -26.63 1.53
N VAL A 298 19.39 -26.02 2.05
CA VAL A 298 20.78 -26.23 1.63
C VAL A 298 21.32 -27.58 2.11
N ASP A 299 20.80 -28.12 3.21
CA ASP A 299 21.28 -29.38 3.82
C ASP A 299 20.67 -30.64 3.15
N SER A 300 20.17 -30.50 1.92
CA SER A 300 19.63 -31.60 1.11
C SER A 300 20.74 -32.53 0.62
N LYS A 301 20.52 -33.85 0.71
CA LYS A 301 21.43 -34.88 0.16
C LYS A 301 21.71 -34.76 -1.33
N SER A 302 20.89 -34.00 -2.07
CA SER A 302 21.08 -33.77 -3.50
C SER A 302 22.07 -32.62 -3.81
N ILE A 303 22.49 -31.86 -2.80
CA ILE A 303 23.40 -30.73 -2.93
C ILE A 303 24.81 -31.20 -2.54
N SER A 304 25.77 -30.96 -3.43
CA SER A 304 27.17 -31.34 -3.21
C SER A 304 27.82 -30.49 -2.12
N PRO A 305 28.82 -31.02 -1.37
CA PRO A 305 29.56 -30.24 -0.38
C PRO A 305 30.15 -28.95 -0.93
N ASP A 306 30.63 -28.94 -2.18
CA ASP A 306 31.18 -27.75 -2.83
C ASP A 306 30.13 -26.65 -2.99
N LEU A 307 28.92 -27.01 -3.43
CA LEU A 307 27.82 -26.07 -3.58
C LEU A 307 27.33 -25.56 -2.22
N ILE A 308 27.23 -26.42 -1.20
CA ILE A 308 26.89 -26.03 0.17
C ILE A 308 27.90 -24.99 0.69
N ASN A 309 29.19 -25.27 0.53
CA ASN A 309 30.26 -24.36 0.97
C ASN A 309 30.19 -23.00 0.25
N LYS A 310 29.85 -22.97 -1.05
CA LYS A 310 29.66 -21.71 -1.78
C LYS A 310 28.45 -20.92 -1.30
N ILE A 311 27.31 -21.58 -1.08
CA ILE A 311 26.10 -20.93 -0.57
C ILE A 311 26.37 -20.34 0.82
N ARG A 312 26.99 -21.10 1.72
CA ARG A 312 27.32 -20.64 3.09
C ARG A 312 28.33 -19.50 3.08
N TYR A 313 29.39 -19.60 2.28
CA TYR A 313 30.36 -18.52 2.12
C TYR A 313 29.69 -17.25 1.57
N LEU A 314 28.77 -17.37 0.60
CA LEU A 314 28.04 -16.21 0.09
C LEU A 314 27.14 -15.58 1.15
N TYR A 315 26.45 -16.39 1.97
CA TYR A 315 25.60 -15.89 3.05
C TYR A 315 26.41 -15.14 4.14
N GLU A 316 27.55 -15.70 4.53
CA GLU A 316 28.46 -15.06 5.50
C GLU A 316 29.04 -13.74 4.97
N ASN A 317 29.18 -13.63 3.64
CA ASN A 317 29.78 -12.49 2.95
C ASN A 317 28.78 -11.74 2.05
N ARG A 318 27.51 -11.75 2.46
CA ARG A 318 26.39 -11.22 1.70
C ARG A 318 26.45 -9.71 1.52
N HIS A 319 25.72 -9.20 0.53
CA HIS A 319 25.55 -7.77 0.27
C HIS A 319 25.07 -7.02 1.53
N GLN A 320 25.61 -5.82 1.76
CA GLN A 320 25.21 -4.92 2.84
C GLN A 320 24.88 -3.53 2.27
N GLY A 321 23.91 -2.84 2.89
CA GLY A 321 23.54 -1.47 2.54
C GLY A 321 22.45 -1.39 1.48
N GLU A 322 22.50 -0.35 0.65
CA GLU A 322 21.53 -0.13 -0.43
C GLU A 322 21.58 -1.29 -1.44
N HIS A 323 20.44 -1.93 -1.66
CA HIS A 323 20.32 -3.07 -2.57
C HIS A 323 19.47 -2.71 -3.79
N PHE A 324 19.82 -3.20 -4.97
CA PHE A 324 19.13 -2.91 -6.23
C PHE A 324 17.68 -3.41 -6.23
N TYR A 325 17.44 -4.66 -5.82
CA TYR A 325 16.10 -5.28 -5.82
C TYR A 325 15.23 -5.09 -4.57
N ILE A 326 15.80 -4.72 -3.42
CA ILE A 326 15.07 -4.73 -2.13
C ILE A 326 15.41 -3.54 -1.24
N GLY A 327 14.45 -3.13 -0.42
CA GLY A 327 14.57 -2.06 0.55
C GLY A 327 13.57 -2.27 1.70
N MET A 328 13.60 -1.35 2.65
CA MET A 328 12.57 -1.21 3.68
C MET A 328 12.10 0.24 3.67
N PHE A 329 10.80 0.48 3.71
CA PHE A 329 10.28 1.84 3.77
C PHE A 329 10.78 2.54 5.05
N PRO A 330 11.33 3.77 4.96
CA PRO A 330 11.78 4.52 6.13
C PRO A 330 10.69 4.67 7.18
N ASN A 331 11.05 4.59 8.46
CA ASN A 331 10.18 4.67 9.65
C ASN A 331 9.16 3.53 9.80
N VAL A 332 8.50 3.13 8.72
CA VAL A 332 7.45 2.11 8.73
C VAL A 332 8.04 0.70 8.77
N GLY A 333 9.07 0.42 7.97
CA GLY A 333 9.82 -0.84 8.01
C GLY A 333 9.19 -2.02 7.27
N ASN A 334 8.17 -1.80 6.43
CA ASN A 334 7.67 -2.83 5.51
C ASN A 334 8.60 -2.97 4.29
N PRO A 335 8.67 -4.15 3.65
CA PRO A 335 9.56 -4.38 2.51
C PRO A 335 9.17 -3.54 1.29
N GLU A 336 10.19 -3.08 0.57
CA GLU A 336 10.09 -2.41 -0.72
C GLU A 336 10.77 -3.30 -1.78
N PHE A 337 10.01 -3.75 -2.79
CA PHE A 337 10.54 -4.49 -3.93
C PHE A 337 10.83 -3.51 -5.07
N LYS A 338 12.12 -3.32 -5.36
CA LYS A 338 12.62 -2.28 -6.27
C LYS A 338 13.07 -2.89 -7.59
N ASN A 339 12.96 -2.11 -8.67
CA ASN A 339 13.48 -2.46 -9.99
C ASN A 339 13.00 -3.84 -10.52
N GLU A 340 11.82 -4.28 -10.08
CA GLU A 340 11.15 -5.48 -10.61
C GLU A 340 10.33 -5.07 -11.84
N ASN A 341 10.72 -5.56 -13.03
CA ASN A 341 9.95 -5.27 -14.23
C ASN A 341 8.63 -6.05 -14.21
N SER A 342 7.54 -5.37 -14.59
CA SER A 342 6.20 -5.95 -14.66
C SER A 342 5.97 -6.79 -15.91
N TYR A 343 6.72 -6.54 -16.97
CA TYR A 343 6.51 -7.16 -18.28
C TYR A 343 5.04 -7.05 -18.73
N SER A 344 4.42 -5.88 -18.48
CA SER A 344 2.99 -5.63 -18.73
C SER A 344 2.59 -5.69 -20.21
N ASN A 345 3.58 -5.63 -21.12
CA ASN A 345 3.38 -5.83 -22.55
C ASN A 345 3.11 -7.30 -22.93
N MET A 346 3.30 -8.26 -22.01
CA MET A 346 3.07 -9.69 -22.23
C MET A 346 2.06 -10.26 -21.21
N PRO A 347 0.75 -9.92 -21.27
CA PRO A 347 -0.25 -10.37 -20.28
C PRO A 347 -0.29 -11.88 -20.08
N TYR A 348 -0.06 -12.64 -21.17
CA TYR A 348 0.24 -14.06 -21.13
C TYR A 348 1.68 -14.28 -21.61
N PRO A 349 2.66 -14.25 -20.71
CA PRO A 349 4.06 -14.37 -21.09
C PRO A 349 4.42 -15.84 -21.32
N ASP A 350 5.55 -16.09 -22.00
CA ASP A 350 6.03 -17.45 -22.25
C ASP A 350 6.36 -18.24 -20.97
N ALA A 351 6.64 -19.53 -21.11
CA ALA A 351 6.86 -20.42 -19.98
C ALA A 351 8.05 -20.01 -19.09
N GLY A 352 9.08 -19.36 -19.65
CA GLY A 352 10.22 -18.91 -18.86
C GLY A 352 9.83 -17.75 -17.93
N PHE A 353 9.07 -16.80 -18.45
CA PHE A 353 8.53 -15.71 -17.63
C PHE A 353 7.47 -16.18 -16.62
N ARG A 354 6.64 -17.18 -16.96
CA ARG A 354 5.72 -17.78 -15.97
C ARG A 354 6.48 -18.46 -14.84
N LEU A 355 7.57 -19.17 -15.13
CA LEU A 355 8.46 -19.72 -14.10
C LEU A 355 9.11 -18.62 -13.26
N LEU A 356 9.54 -17.51 -13.89
CA LEU A 356 10.07 -16.35 -13.17
C LEU A 356 9.03 -15.76 -12.19
N SER A 357 7.76 -15.65 -12.57
CA SER A 357 6.69 -15.20 -11.67
C SER A 357 6.62 -16.04 -10.40
N LEU A 358 6.66 -17.36 -10.55
CA LEU A 358 6.69 -18.30 -9.43
C LEU A 358 7.94 -18.11 -8.57
N PHE A 359 9.13 -18.05 -9.18
CA PHE A 359 10.39 -17.86 -8.46
C PHE A 359 10.42 -16.54 -7.70
N ARG A 360 9.98 -15.46 -8.33
CA ARG A 360 9.92 -14.12 -7.74
C ARG A 360 9.00 -14.11 -6.53
N TYR A 361 7.74 -14.53 -6.69
CA TYR A 361 6.77 -14.54 -5.61
C TYR A 361 7.22 -15.44 -4.45
N TRP A 362 7.62 -16.68 -4.74
CA TRP A 362 8.05 -17.63 -3.71
C TRP A 362 9.19 -17.07 -2.84
N ASN A 363 10.20 -16.46 -3.48
CA ASN A 363 11.33 -15.89 -2.76
C ASN A 363 10.96 -14.59 -2.02
N MET A 364 10.11 -13.74 -2.58
CA MET A 364 9.62 -12.54 -1.88
C MET A 364 8.93 -12.91 -0.56
N ILE A 365 8.06 -13.93 -0.59
CA ILE A 365 7.42 -14.44 0.62
C ILE A 365 8.45 -15.11 1.56
N HIS A 366 9.37 -15.91 1.01
CA HIS A 366 10.36 -16.65 1.82
C HIS A 366 11.21 -15.73 2.70
N TYR A 367 11.60 -14.56 2.17
CA TYR A 367 12.53 -13.65 2.84
C TYR A 367 11.85 -12.42 3.48
N PHE A 368 10.67 -12.00 3.02
CA PHE A 368 10.10 -10.70 3.39
C PHE A 368 8.67 -10.71 3.90
N PHE A 369 7.98 -11.86 3.91
CA PHE A 369 6.65 -11.95 4.53
C PHE A 369 6.76 -12.24 6.04
N PRO A 370 6.40 -11.28 6.91
CA PRO A 370 6.56 -11.45 8.36
C PRO A 370 5.68 -12.55 8.96
N ALA A 371 4.60 -12.93 8.28
CA ALA A 371 3.67 -13.97 8.74
C ALA A 371 3.86 -15.32 8.02
N LYS A 372 5.01 -15.58 7.39
CA LYS A 372 5.29 -16.85 6.70
C LYS A 372 5.12 -18.08 7.60
N TYR A 373 5.44 -17.98 8.89
CA TYR A 373 5.26 -19.09 9.84
C TYR A 373 3.78 -19.44 10.10
N LEU A 374 2.86 -18.57 9.67
CA LEU A 374 1.42 -18.77 9.77
C LEU A 374 0.83 -19.35 8.48
N THR A 375 1.59 -19.71 7.45
CA THR A 375 1.00 -20.34 6.26
C THR A 375 0.56 -21.78 6.54
N ASP A 376 -0.56 -22.22 5.95
CA ASP A 376 -1.07 -23.60 6.16
C ASP A 376 -0.14 -24.66 5.55
N LYS A 377 0.56 -24.29 4.48
CA LYS A 377 1.54 -25.15 3.82
C LYS A 377 2.95 -24.84 4.33
N ASP A 378 3.79 -25.87 4.38
CA ASP A 378 5.24 -25.68 4.47
C ASP A 378 5.71 -24.94 3.22
N TRP A 379 6.11 -23.67 3.40
CA TRP A 379 6.49 -22.81 2.29
C TRP A 379 7.61 -23.42 1.43
N ASN A 380 8.51 -24.21 2.01
CA ASN A 380 9.59 -24.87 1.26
C ASN A 380 9.09 -25.91 0.23
N LYS A 381 7.86 -26.40 0.37
CA LYS A 381 7.23 -27.37 -0.56
C LYS A 381 6.38 -26.71 -1.64
N VAL A 382 5.92 -25.48 -1.41
CA VAL A 382 5.03 -24.75 -2.33
C VAL A 382 5.69 -24.55 -3.69
N LEU A 383 6.99 -24.22 -3.73
CA LEU A 383 7.70 -24.01 -5.00
C LEU A 383 7.59 -25.23 -5.93
N ARG A 384 7.80 -26.43 -5.38
CA ARG A 384 7.70 -27.69 -6.11
C ARG A 384 6.31 -27.92 -6.70
N GLU A 385 5.27 -27.67 -5.89
CA GLU A 385 3.87 -27.87 -6.26
C GLU A 385 3.47 -27.02 -7.47
N TYR A 386 3.96 -25.78 -7.52
CA TYR A 386 3.53 -24.80 -8.53
C TYR A 386 4.37 -24.79 -9.81
N ILE A 387 5.57 -25.37 -9.83
CA ILE A 387 6.39 -25.49 -11.05
C ILE A 387 5.59 -26.07 -12.23
N PRO A 388 4.94 -27.25 -12.11
CA PRO A 388 4.17 -27.79 -13.22
C PRO A 388 2.99 -26.90 -13.61
N ILE A 389 2.30 -26.30 -12.63
CA ILE A 389 1.11 -25.45 -12.85
C ILE A 389 1.47 -24.21 -13.69
N PHE A 390 2.56 -23.51 -13.36
CA PHE A 390 2.98 -22.31 -14.08
C PHE A 390 3.54 -22.62 -15.46
N ILE A 391 4.33 -23.69 -15.61
CA ILE A 391 4.91 -24.06 -16.90
C ILE A 391 3.80 -24.53 -17.86
N SER A 392 2.86 -25.33 -17.37
CA SER A 392 1.82 -25.95 -18.22
C SER A 392 0.61 -25.06 -18.51
N ALA A 393 0.48 -23.89 -17.89
CA ALA A 393 -0.63 -22.96 -18.15
C ALA A 393 -0.72 -22.66 -19.66
N GLN A 394 -1.89 -22.92 -20.26
CA GLN A 394 -2.07 -22.90 -21.72
C GLN A 394 -2.56 -21.56 -22.26
N ASN A 395 -3.06 -20.69 -21.39
CA ASN A 395 -3.64 -19.40 -21.74
C ASN A 395 -3.53 -18.43 -20.56
N GLU A 396 -3.89 -17.17 -20.82
CA GLU A 396 -3.88 -16.07 -19.84
C GLU A 396 -4.70 -16.39 -18.59
N LEU A 397 -5.91 -16.96 -18.75
CA LEU A 397 -6.79 -17.32 -17.63
C LEU A 397 -6.15 -18.34 -16.70
N GLU A 398 -5.56 -19.41 -17.25
CA GLU A 398 -4.87 -20.43 -16.45
C GLU A 398 -3.65 -19.87 -15.72
N TYR A 399 -2.92 -18.96 -16.35
CA TYR A 399 -1.79 -18.27 -15.72
C TYR A 399 -2.24 -17.36 -14.58
N GLU A 400 -3.28 -16.54 -14.79
CA GLU A 400 -3.87 -15.70 -13.75
C GLU A 400 -4.39 -16.55 -12.57
N LEU A 401 -5.07 -17.66 -12.85
CA LEU A 401 -5.59 -18.58 -11.81
C LEU A 401 -4.46 -19.29 -11.05
N ALA A 402 -3.37 -19.65 -11.73
CA ALA A 402 -2.17 -20.20 -11.09
C ALA A 402 -1.54 -19.20 -10.12
N ALA A 403 -1.42 -17.94 -10.54
CA ALA A 403 -0.93 -16.86 -9.70
C ALA A 403 -1.85 -16.59 -8.50
N LEU A 404 -3.17 -16.52 -8.71
CA LEU A 404 -4.13 -16.28 -7.63
C LEU A 404 -4.12 -17.41 -6.59
N ARG A 405 -3.94 -18.67 -7.00
CA ARG A 405 -3.79 -19.81 -6.09
C ARG A 405 -2.51 -19.71 -5.27
N LEU A 406 -1.38 -19.42 -5.92
CA LEU A 406 -0.09 -19.23 -5.23
C LEU A 406 -0.18 -18.09 -4.20
N ILE A 407 -0.85 -16.99 -4.56
CA ILE A 407 -1.11 -15.86 -3.68
C ILE A 407 -1.99 -16.29 -2.50
N GLY A 408 -3.03 -17.10 -2.75
CA GLY A 408 -3.92 -17.62 -1.72
C GLY A 408 -3.24 -18.49 -0.67
N ASP A 409 -2.16 -19.19 -1.01
CA ASP A 409 -1.45 -20.08 -0.09
C ASP A 409 -0.75 -19.34 1.07
N ILE A 410 -0.56 -18.02 1.00
CA ILE A 410 0.02 -17.26 2.12
C ILE A 410 -1.00 -16.91 3.22
N GLN A 411 -2.30 -17.08 2.96
CA GLN A 411 -3.38 -16.81 3.91
C GLN A 411 -3.37 -15.35 4.43
N ASP A 412 -3.44 -14.39 3.52
CA ASP A 412 -3.43 -12.96 3.82
C ASP A 412 -4.53 -12.22 3.05
N THR A 413 -5.44 -11.55 3.76
CA THR A 413 -6.55 -10.79 3.15
C THR A 413 -6.08 -9.58 2.33
N HIS A 414 -4.86 -9.06 2.54
CA HIS A 414 -4.29 -8.05 1.64
C HIS A 414 -3.80 -8.64 0.31
N ALA A 415 -3.50 -9.94 0.27
CA ALA A 415 -2.85 -10.58 -0.86
C ALA A 415 -3.88 -11.07 -1.86
N ASN A 416 -4.29 -10.22 -2.80
CA ASN A 416 -5.14 -10.60 -3.92
C ASN A 416 -4.52 -10.11 -5.25
N LEU A 417 -5.13 -10.44 -6.39
CA LEU A 417 -4.77 -9.84 -7.67
C LEU A 417 -5.48 -8.50 -7.83
N TRP A 418 -4.73 -7.42 -7.61
CA TRP A 418 -5.20 -6.03 -7.73
C TRP A 418 -4.95 -5.45 -9.13
N GLY A 419 -4.19 -6.16 -9.98
CA GLY A 419 -3.97 -5.83 -11.37
C GLY A 419 -3.54 -7.05 -12.19
N GLY A 420 -3.82 -7.02 -13.49
CA GLY A 420 -3.50 -8.11 -14.43
C GLY A 420 -4.41 -9.35 -14.34
N GLY A 421 -5.47 -9.32 -13.53
CA GLY A 421 -6.45 -10.41 -13.39
C GLY A 421 -7.69 -10.26 -14.29
N ASN A 422 -7.52 -9.76 -15.53
CA ASN A 422 -8.64 -9.42 -16.40
C ASN A 422 -9.41 -10.65 -16.89
N LYS A 423 -8.75 -11.79 -17.16
CA LYS A 423 -9.46 -13.01 -17.56
C LYS A 423 -10.22 -13.64 -16.40
N ILE A 424 -9.73 -13.55 -15.18
CA ILE A 424 -10.51 -13.91 -13.98
C ILE A 424 -11.73 -13.00 -13.84
N ALA A 425 -11.59 -11.69 -14.08
CA ALA A 425 -12.72 -10.77 -14.04
C ALA A 425 -13.76 -11.08 -15.13
N GLU A 426 -13.32 -11.40 -16.35
CA GLU A 426 -14.17 -11.88 -17.45
C GLU A 426 -14.88 -13.19 -17.08
N LEU A 427 -14.18 -14.14 -16.44
CA LEU A 427 -14.73 -15.41 -15.98
C LEU A 427 -15.84 -15.21 -14.93
N ARG A 428 -15.61 -14.33 -13.95
CA ARG A 428 -16.62 -13.97 -12.93
C ARG A 428 -17.81 -13.24 -13.56
N GLY A 429 -17.56 -12.44 -14.59
CA GLY A 429 -18.53 -11.63 -15.31
C GLY A 429 -18.82 -10.28 -14.68
N ASN A 430 -19.44 -9.40 -15.47
CA ASN A 430 -19.65 -7.98 -15.13
C ASN A 430 -21.10 -7.62 -14.76
N LYS A 431 -22.00 -8.61 -14.69
CA LYS A 431 -23.39 -8.43 -14.28
C LYS A 431 -23.62 -8.98 -12.88
N TYR A 432 -24.41 -8.26 -12.10
CA TYR A 432 -24.56 -8.45 -10.66
C TYR A 432 -26.03 -8.47 -10.27
N ALA A 433 -26.33 -9.17 -9.17
CA ALA A 433 -27.63 -9.08 -8.53
C ALA A 433 -27.89 -7.65 -8.04
N PRO A 434 -29.14 -7.18 -8.05
CA PRO A 434 -29.48 -5.82 -7.60
C PRO A 434 -29.45 -5.65 -6.08
N PHE A 435 -29.01 -6.65 -5.33
CA PHE A 435 -28.97 -6.67 -3.87
C PHE A 435 -27.63 -7.19 -3.34
N ARG A 436 -27.38 -6.88 -2.08
CA ARG A 436 -26.26 -7.38 -1.29
C ARG A 436 -26.65 -8.70 -0.64
N VAL A 437 -25.70 -9.62 -0.63
CA VAL A 437 -25.80 -10.86 0.13
C VAL A 437 -24.63 -10.95 1.11
N GLN A 438 -24.88 -11.54 2.27
CA GLN A 438 -23.85 -11.85 3.27
C GLN A 438 -24.11 -13.24 3.86
N PHE A 439 -23.09 -13.83 4.47
CA PHE A 439 -23.23 -15.09 5.19
C PHE A 439 -23.68 -14.82 6.64
N ILE A 440 -24.98 -14.98 6.90
CA ILE A 440 -25.59 -14.80 8.22
C ILE A 440 -26.06 -16.17 8.69
N GLU A 441 -25.70 -16.57 9.92
CA GLU A 441 -25.98 -17.92 10.46
C GLU A 441 -25.52 -19.05 9.50
N ASN A 442 -24.38 -18.85 8.84
CA ASN A 442 -23.80 -19.74 7.82
C ASN A 442 -24.69 -19.94 6.58
N LYS A 443 -25.60 -19.02 6.29
CA LYS A 443 -26.48 -19.04 5.11
C LYS A 443 -26.28 -17.78 4.28
N LEU A 444 -26.35 -17.90 2.95
CA LEU A 444 -26.27 -16.75 2.05
C LEU A 444 -27.61 -16.00 2.06
N VAL A 445 -27.65 -14.85 2.70
CA VAL A 445 -28.87 -14.10 3.01
C VAL A 445 -28.85 -12.78 2.25
N VAL A 446 -29.99 -12.41 1.66
CA VAL A 446 -30.20 -11.06 1.11
C VAL A 446 -30.23 -10.07 2.28
N THR A 447 -29.27 -9.16 2.37
CA THR A 447 -29.16 -8.24 3.50
C THR A 447 -29.59 -6.82 3.17
N ASP A 448 -29.51 -6.42 1.90
CA ASP A 448 -29.88 -5.07 1.47
C ASP A 448 -30.02 -4.96 -0.06
N TYR A 449 -30.57 -3.88 -0.59
CA TYR A 449 -30.71 -3.61 -2.03
C TYR A 449 -29.79 -2.49 -2.51
N TYR A 450 -29.02 -2.73 -3.58
CA TYR A 450 -28.21 -1.67 -4.23
C TYR A 450 -29.08 -0.52 -4.77
N ASN A 451 -30.24 -0.90 -5.29
CA ASN A 451 -31.22 -0.02 -5.86
C ASN A 451 -32.59 -0.55 -5.39
N PRO A 452 -33.24 0.09 -4.40
CA PRO A 452 -34.56 -0.34 -3.92
C PRO A 452 -35.59 -0.46 -5.03
N GLU A 453 -35.46 0.34 -6.10
CA GLU A 453 -36.30 0.30 -7.30
C GLU A 453 -36.23 -1.04 -8.08
N TYR A 454 -35.19 -1.86 -7.89
CA TYR A 454 -35.06 -3.18 -8.52
C TYR A 454 -35.58 -4.32 -7.63
N SER A 455 -36.17 -4.01 -6.47
CA SER A 455 -36.68 -5.03 -5.54
C SER A 455 -37.85 -5.84 -6.13
N GLU A 456 -38.75 -5.19 -6.87
CA GLU A 456 -39.88 -5.87 -7.52
C GLU A 456 -39.40 -6.85 -8.60
N ASP A 457 -38.49 -6.42 -9.49
CA ASP A 457 -37.88 -7.26 -10.52
C ASP A 457 -37.11 -8.45 -9.91
N ALA A 458 -36.36 -8.17 -8.85
CA ALA A 458 -35.62 -9.17 -8.11
C ALA A 458 -36.54 -10.16 -7.40
N GLY A 459 -37.72 -9.73 -6.92
CA GLY A 459 -38.73 -10.58 -6.29
C GLY A 459 -38.25 -11.33 -5.04
N LEU A 460 -37.19 -10.85 -4.39
CA LEU A 460 -36.66 -11.36 -3.12
C LEU A 460 -36.89 -10.30 -2.04
N GLN A 461 -36.93 -10.73 -0.79
CA GLN A 461 -37.02 -9.85 0.37
C GLN A 461 -35.72 -9.88 1.16
N VAL A 462 -35.42 -8.80 1.88
CA VAL A 462 -34.35 -8.78 2.88
C VAL A 462 -34.64 -9.89 3.91
N GLY A 463 -33.65 -10.75 4.15
CA GLY A 463 -33.74 -11.95 4.98
C GLY A 463 -34.10 -13.24 4.24
N ASP A 464 -34.34 -13.21 2.92
CA ASP A 464 -34.46 -14.42 2.10
C ASP A 464 -33.10 -15.14 2.00
N ILE A 465 -33.14 -16.47 2.00
CA ILE A 465 -31.94 -17.31 1.98
C ILE A 465 -31.75 -17.93 0.61
N ILE A 466 -30.64 -17.65 -0.08
CA ILE A 466 -30.29 -18.31 -1.33
C ILE A 466 -29.60 -19.64 -1.00
N THR A 467 -30.13 -20.74 -1.54
CA THR A 467 -29.62 -22.10 -1.27
C THR A 467 -28.89 -22.70 -2.46
N HIS A 468 -29.27 -22.33 -3.69
CA HIS A 468 -28.64 -22.82 -4.91
C HIS A 468 -28.51 -21.71 -5.97
N ILE A 469 -27.44 -21.76 -6.75
CA ILE A 469 -27.17 -20.91 -7.91
C ILE A 469 -26.80 -21.83 -9.09
N GLU A 470 -27.47 -21.71 -10.23
CA GLU A 470 -27.27 -22.55 -11.42
C GLU A 470 -27.24 -24.05 -11.09
N ARG A 471 -28.20 -24.49 -10.26
CA ARG A 471 -28.37 -25.88 -9.76
C ARG A 471 -27.31 -26.37 -8.77
N LYS A 472 -26.28 -25.58 -8.45
CA LYS A 472 -25.26 -25.92 -7.45
C LYS A 472 -25.63 -25.36 -6.08
N ALA A 473 -25.48 -26.15 -5.03
CA ALA A 473 -25.67 -25.69 -3.66
C ALA A 473 -24.61 -24.62 -3.32
N VAL A 474 -25.00 -23.58 -2.58
CA VAL A 474 -24.10 -22.47 -2.21
C VAL A 474 -22.84 -22.98 -1.50
N GLY A 475 -22.96 -23.91 -0.56
CA GLY A 475 -21.79 -24.51 0.12
C GLY A 475 -20.79 -25.13 -0.85
N SER A 476 -21.26 -25.91 -1.83
CA SER A 476 -20.38 -26.50 -2.85
C SER A 476 -19.73 -25.46 -3.77
N ILE A 477 -20.38 -24.32 -4.00
CA ILE A 477 -19.77 -23.20 -4.73
C ILE A 477 -18.63 -22.60 -3.89
N VAL A 478 -18.89 -22.29 -2.62
CA VAL A 478 -17.89 -21.75 -1.68
C VAL A 478 -16.68 -22.68 -1.60
N ASP A 479 -16.89 -23.98 -1.39
CA ASP A 479 -15.82 -24.98 -1.31
C ASP A 479 -14.94 -24.99 -2.56
N SER A 480 -15.56 -24.88 -3.75
CA SER A 480 -14.84 -24.85 -5.03
C SER A 480 -14.07 -23.55 -5.28
N LEU A 481 -14.51 -22.45 -4.67
CA LEU A 481 -13.93 -21.13 -4.86
C LEU A 481 -12.84 -20.79 -3.84
N ARG A 482 -12.84 -21.42 -2.65
CA ARG A 482 -11.93 -21.13 -1.54
C ARG A 482 -10.47 -20.93 -1.95
N ILE A 483 -9.94 -21.79 -2.82
CA ILE A 483 -8.55 -21.72 -3.29
C ILE A 483 -8.22 -20.48 -4.14
N TYR A 484 -9.24 -19.73 -4.59
CA TYR A 484 -9.13 -18.51 -5.39
C TYR A 484 -9.56 -17.25 -4.62
N TYR A 485 -9.80 -17.35 -3.31
CA TYR A 485 -10.11 -16.23 -2.43
C TYR A 485 -9.09 -16.17 -1.30
N PRO A 486 -7.93 -15.54 -1.53
CA PRO A 486 -6.95 -15.32 -0.48
C PRO A 486 -7.58 -14.53 0.67
N ALA A 487 -7.43 -15.06 1.88
CA ALA A 487 -7.95 -14.44 3.08
C ALA A 487 -7.18 -14.96 4.30
N SER A 488 -7.10 -14.14 5.34
CA SER A 488 -6.45 -14.51 6.59
C SER A 488 -7.29 -15.48 7.42
N ASN A 489 -8.63 -15.43 7.29
CA ASN A 489 -9.56 -16.32 7.97
C ASN A 489 -10.87 -16.54 7.17
N ASP A 490 -11.69 -17.49 7.63
CA ASP A 490 -12.95 -17.86 6.97
C ASP A 490 -13.96 -16.71 6.89
N ALA A 491 -14.00 -15.82 7.89
CA ALA A 491 -14.95 -14.72 7.90
C ALA A 491 -14.63 -13.72 6.78
N ALA A 492 -13.35 -13.35 6.61
CA ALA A 492 -12.89 -12.51 5.51
C ALA A 492 -13.07 -13.20 4.14
N MET A 493 -12.80 -14.50 4.04
CA MET A 493 -13.02 -15.27 2.80
C MET A 493 -14.50 -15.24 2.38
N LEU A 494 -15.41 -15.54 3.31
CA LEU A 494 -16.85 -15.56 3.06
C LEU A 494 -17.38 -14.16 2.72
N ARG A 495 -16.87 -13.12 3.38
CA ARG A 495 -17.12 -11.71 3.03
C ARG A 495 -16.76 -11.45 1.56
N ASP A 496 -15.57 -11.84 1.12
CA ASP A 496 -15.11 -11.57 -0.25
C ASP A 496 -15.87 -12.41 -1.28
N ILE A 497 -16.12 -13.70 -1.01
CA ILE A 497 -16.96 -14.56 -1.86
C ILE A 497 -18.37 -13.98 -2.00
N SER A 498 -18.96 -13.47 -0.92
CA SER A 498 -20.33 -12.93 -0.95
C SER A 498 -20.50 -11.78 -1.94
N GLY A 499 -19.46 -10.97 -2.16
CA GLY A 499 -19.46 -9.86 -3.12
C GLY A 499 -19.50 -10.31 -4.58
N ASP A 500 -19.05 -11.54 -4.86
CA ASP A 500 -18.84 -12.05 -6.22
C ASP A 500 -19.71 -13.26 -6.59
N ILE A 501 -20.27 -13.98 -5.62
CA ILE A 501 -20.91 -15.31 -5.83
C ILE A 501 -22.12 -15.30 -6.78
N LEU A 502 -22.79 -14.15 -6.94
CA LEU A 502 -23.93 -13.97 -7.85
C LEU A 502 -23.55 -13.30 -9.19
N ARG A 503 -22.26 -13.04 -9.44
CA ARG A 503 -21.80 -12.44 -10.70
C ARG A 503 -21.94 -13.41 -11.87
N SER A 504 -22.22 -12.86 -13.05
CA SER A 504 -22.29 -13.62 -14.30
C SER A 504 -22.09 -12.73 -15.52
N ASN A 505 -21.90 -13.36 -16.69
CA ASN A 505 -22.00 -12.71 -17.99
C ASN A 505 -23.42 -12.79 -18.58
N LYS A 506 -24.30 -13.63 -17.99
CA LYS A 506 -25.70 -13.78 -18.42
C LYS A 506 -26.56 -12.62 -17.91
N GLU A 507 -27.68 -12.36 -18.59
CA GLU A 507 -28.71 -11.40 -18.14
C GLU A 507 -29.44 -11.86 -16.87
N SER A 508 -29.41 -13.15 -16.59
CA SER A 508 -30.03 -13.73 -15.41
C SER A 508 -29.29 -14.98 -14.94
N VAL A 509 -29.49 -15.33 -13.67
CA VAL A 509 -29.03 -16.58 -13.07
C VAL A 509 -30.17 -17.31 -12.39
N ASN A 510 -30.25 -18.62 -12.57
CA ASN A 510 -31.26 -19.42 -11.90
C ASN A 510 -30.90 -19.63 -10.44
N ILE A 511 -31.78 -19.26 -9.51
CA ILE A 511 -31.58 -19.44 -8.08
C ILE A 511 -32.71 -20.24 -7.44
N LYS A 512 -32.37 -21.04 -6.43
CA LYS A 512 -33.33 -21.57 -5.45
C LYS A 512 -33.14 -20.85 -4.13
N TYR A 513 -34.22 -20.42 -3.51
CA TYR A 513 -34.19 -19.62 -2.30
C TYR A 513 -35.34 -19.98 -1.36
N GLU A 514 -35.19 -19.65 -0.08
CA GLU A 514 -36.20 -19.81 0.95
C GLU A 514 -36.72 -18.44 1.35
N SER A 515 -38.05 -18.27 1.28
CA SER A 515 -38.75 -17.02 1.57
C SER A 515 -40.01 -17.33 2.36
N ALA A 516 -40.14 -16.73 3.55
CA ALA A 516 -41.19 -17.05 4.52
C ALA A 516 -41.36 -18.57 4.81
N GLY A 517 -40.25 -19.32 4.84
CA GLY A 517 -40.25 -20.77 5.08
C GLY A 517 -40.63 -21.63 3.87
N LEU A 518 -40.95 -21.02 2.73
CA LEU A 518 -41.27 -21.72 1.48
C LEU A 518 -40.06 -21.75 0.55
N LYS A 519 -39.81 -22.91 -0.05
CA LYS A 519 -38.78 -23.08 -1.09
C LYS A 519 -39.32 -22.59 -2.42
N LYS A 520 -38.60 -21.65 -3.03
CA LYS A 520 -38.94 -21.02 -4.31
C LYS A 520 -37.77 -21.13 -5.29
N GLN A 521 -38.04 -20.91 -6.57
CA GLN A 521 -37.04 -20.85 -7.62
C GLN A 521 -37.41 -19.73 -8.59
N LYS A 522 -36.40 -19.01 -9.11
CA LYS A 522 -36.59 -18.04 -10.19
C LYS A 522 -35.32 -17.83 -11.00
N ASP A 523 -35.48 -17.25 -12.17
CA ASP A 523 -34.38 -16.61 -12.88
C ASP A 523 -34.25 -15.18 -12.35
N LEU A 524 -33.15 -14.91 -11.63
CA LEU A 524 -32.84 -13.62 -11.04
C LEU A 524 -32.22 -12.71 -12.12
N PRO A 525 -32.84 -11.56 -12.46
CA PRO A 525 -32.22 -10.60 -13.37
C PRO A 525 -30.93 -10.03 -12.77
N LEU A 526 -29.93 -9.87 -13.63
CA LEU A 526 -28.65 -9.26 -13.31
C LEU A 526 -28.47 -7.97 -14.09
N TYR A 527 -27.71 -7.04 -13.52
CA TYR A 527 -27.53 -5.70 -14.05
C TYR A 527 -26.05 -5.40 -14.23
N ASP A 528 -25.72 -4.61 -15.25
CA ASP A 528 -24.37 -4.08 -15.41
C ASP A 528 -23.94 -3.33 -14.15
N ARG A 529 -22.68 -3.52 -13.76
CA ARG A 529 -22.12 -2.91 -12.55
C ARG A 529 -22.38 -1.41 -12.42
N ASN A 530 -22.31 -0.67 -13.52
CA ASN A 530 -22.50 0.78 -13.56
C ASN A 530 -23.95 1.24 -13.33
N LYS A 531 -24.95 0.36 -13.45
CA LYS A 531 -26.35 0.64 -13.13
C LYS A 531 -26.66 0.51 -11.64
N LEU A 532 -25.81 -0.21 -10.91
CA LEU A 532 -26.00 -0.48 -9.50
C LEU A 532 -25.28 0.56 -8.62
N LYS A 533 -25.98 1.10 -7.62
CA LYS A 533 -25.40 2.07 -6.67
C LYS A 533 -24.51 1.39 -5.64
N MET A 534 -23.62 0.46 -6.04
CA MET A 534 -22.83 -0.40 -5.17
C MET A 534 -22.05 0.32 -4.06
N TYR A 535 -21.67 1.57 -4.34
CA TYR A 535 -20.90 2.39 -3.39
C TYR A 535 -21.76 3.24 -2.45
N HIS A 536 -23.10 3.19 -2.54
CA HIS A 536 -23.97 4.05 -1.74
C HIS A 536 -23.76 3.86 -0.23
N TRP A 537 -23.52 2.64 0.24
CA TRP A 537 -23.22 2.33 1.65
C TRP A 537 -21.81 2.66 2.11
N TYR A 538 -20.87 2.77 1.17
CA TYR A 538 -19.52 3.25 1.46
C TYR A 538 -19.44 4.78 1.35
N LYS A 539 -20.41 5.40 0.67
CA LYS A 539 -20.56 6.85 0.63
C LYS A 539 -21.16 7.29 1.94
N VAL A 540 -20.37 8.04 2.70
CA VAL A 540 -20.91 8.71 3.87
C VAL A 540 -21.82 9.85 3.43
N ASN A 541 -22.99 9.95 4.07
CA ASN A 541 -23.82 11.13 3.95
C ASN A 541 -23.05 12.33 4.53
N LYS A 542 -22.59 13.24 3.65
CA LYS A 542 -21.82 14.42 4.07
C LYS A 542 -22.65 15.44 4.86
N GLU A 543 -23.97 15.31 4.83
CA GLU A 543 -24.89 16.16 5.59
C GLU A 543 -25.05 15.67 7.03
N GLU A 544 -24.73 14.40 7.30
CA GLU A 544 -24.77 13.83 8.64
C GLU A 544 -23.42 13.99 9.34
N LYS A 545 -23.47 14.42 10.61
CA LYS A 545 -22.30 14.40 11.47
C LYS A 545 -21.83 12.96 11.68
N CYS A 546 -20.52 12.77 11.80
CA CYS A 546 -19.92 11.47 12.11
C CYS A 546 -20.24 10.99 13.54
N TYR A 547 -20.96 11.78 14.33
CA TYR A 547 -21.37 11.44 15.68
C TYR A 547 -22.78 11.94 16.00
N LYS A 548 -23.45 11.29 16.96
CA LYS A 548 -24.78 11.64 17.46
C LYS A 548 -25.02 11.14 18.88
N LEU A 549 -25.97 11.75 19.58
CA LEU A 549 -26.42 11.26 20.89
C LEU A 549 -27.58 10.27 20.70
N LEU A 550 -27.47 9.11 21.31
CA LEU A 550 -28.49 8.06 21.35
C LEU A 550 -29.25 8.07 22.68
N ASP A 551 -30.37 7.36 22.70
CA ASP A 551 -31.20 7.16 23.88
C ASP A 551 -30.41 6.65 25.08
N GLY A 552 -30.71 7.22 26.24
CA GLY A 552 -30.05 6.89 27.49
C GLY A 552 -28.74 7.66 27.73
N ASN A 553 -28.48 8.76 27.00
CA ASN A 553 -27.27 9.58 27.12
C ASN A 553 -26.01 8.81 26.71
N ILE A 554 -26.05 8.22 25.51
CA ILE A 554 -24.96 7.43 24.93
C ILE A 554 -24.45 8.13 23.68
N GLY A 555 -23.17 8.46 23.61
CA GLY A 555 -22.56 8.96 22.38
C GLY A 555 -22.38 7.84 21.36
N TYR A 556 -22.61 8.13 20.08
CA TYR A 556 -22.27 7.24 18.96
C TYR A 556 -21.35 7.98 18.00
N VAL A 557 -20.28 7.33 17.56
CA VAL A 557 -19.33 7.82 16.57
C VAL A 557 -19.14 6.77 15.49
N THR A 558 -19.26 7.17 14.23
CA THR A 558 -18.85 6.37 13.07
C THR A 558 -17.50 6.86 12.58
N LEU A 559 -16.55 5.94 12.33
CA LEU A 559 -15.25 6.33 11.77
C LEU A 559 -15.28 6.53 10.25
N ALA A 560 -16.37 6.16 9.57
CA ALA A 560 -16.48 6.27 8.11
C ALA A 560 -16.32 7.71 7.59
N SER A 561 -16.74 8.74 8.35
CA SER A 561 -16.66 10.16 7.95
C SER A 561 -15.96 11.07 8.94
N ILE A 562 -15.44 10.53 10.04
CA ILE A 562 -14.76 11.35 11.04
C ILE A 562 -13.59 12.13 10.44
N THR A 563 -13.49 13.41 10.80
CA THR A 563 -12.39 14.30 10.44
C THR A 563 -11.63 14.72 11.71
N ASN A 564 -10.42 15.26 11.55
CA ASN A 564 -9.68 15.83 12.68
C ASN A 564 -10.44 16.96 13.38
N ASN A 565 -11.26 17.72 12.64
CA ASN A 565 -12.04 18.83 13.18
C ASN A 565 -13.22 18.38 14.04
N ASP A 566 -13.71 17.15 13.84
CA ASP A 566 -14.81 16.61 14.65
C ASP A 566 -14.34 16.18 16.04
N ILE A 567 -13.06 15.83 16.21
CA ILE A 567 -12.52 15.23 17.44
C ILE A 567 -12.70 16.13 18.67
N PRO A 568 -12.37 17.44 18.63
CA PRO A 568 -12.63 18.33 19.77
C PRO A 568 -14.13 18.43 20.11
N GLU A 569 -15.00 18.50 19.11
CA GLU A 569 -16.45 18.61 19.31
C GLU A 569 -17.03 17.32 19.91
N ILE A 570 -16.60 16.15 19.43
CA ILE A 570 -16.95 14.84 20.00
C ILE A 570 -16.57 14.77 21.48
N LYS A 571 -15.35 15.20 21.83
CA LYS A 571 -14.88 15.20 23.22
C LYS A 571 -15.77 16.07 24.11
N GLU A 572 -16.08 17.28 23.65
CA GLU A 572 -16.91 18.23 24.42
C GLU A 572 -18.36 17.76 24.55
N VAL A 573 -18.99 17.34 23.45
CA VAL A 573 -20.40 16.91 23.44
C VAL A 573 -20.61 15.63 24.26
N PHE A 574 -19.63 14.71 24.26
CA PHE A 574 -19.77 13.41 24.91
C PHE A 574 -19.11 13.30 26.29
N LYS A 575 -18.47 14.36 26.81
CA LYS A 575 -17.74 14.31 28.09
C LYS A 575 -18.57 13.80 29.28
N ASP A 576 -19.86 14.14 29.31
CA ASP A 576 -20.81 13.78 30.37
C ASP A 576 -21.77 12.65 29.96
N THR A 577 -21.48 11.96 28.85
CA THR A 577 -22.26 10.78 28.45
C THR A 577 -21.96 9.57 29.34
N LYS A 578 -22.87 8.60 29.37
CA LYS A 578 -22.67 7.37 30.14
C LYS A 578 -21.66 6.43 29.47
N GLY A 579 -21.61 6.51 28.16
CA GLY A 579 -20.70 5.74 27.34
C GLY A 579 -20.70 6.24 25.90
N ILE A 580 -19.65 5.90 25.19
CA ILE A 580 -19.46 6.18 23.77
C ILE A 580 -19.39 4.84 23.05
N ILE A 581 -20.11 4.72 21.94
CA ILE A 581 -20.02 3.64 20.99
C ILE A 581 -19.19 4.15 19.80
N ILE A 582 -18.10 3.48 19.46
CA ILE A 582 -17.34 3.72 18.23
C ILE A 582 -17.62 2.59 17.26
N ASP A 583 -18.21 2.90 16.12
CA ASP A 583 -18.50 1.94 15.06
C ASP A 583 -17.33 1.88 14.06
N ILE A 584 -16.61 0.75 14.08
CA ILE A 584 -15.47 0.41 13.21
C ILE A 584 -15.81 -0.80 12.31
N ARG A 585 -17.10 -1.15 12.21
CA ARG A 585 -17.59 -2.07 11.17
C ARG A 585 -17.45 -1.45 9.77
N ASN A 586 -17.16 -0.15 9.71
CA ASN A 586 -16.74 0.59 8.53
C ASN A 586 -15.26 0.95 8.57
N TYR A 587 -14.69 1.29 7.41
CA TYR A 587 -13.28 1.66 7.33
C TYR A 587 -13.06 3.11 7.79
N PRO A 588 -12.09 3.39 8.69
CA PRO A 588 -11.84 4.75 9.18
C PRO A 588 -11.39 5.71 8.07
N SER A 589 -12.00 6.89 8.00
CA SER A 589 -11.63 7.96 7.05
C SER A 589 -10.46 8.83 7.52
N THR A 590 -10.26 8.93 8.84
CA THR A 590 -9.16 9.66 9.45
C THR A 590 -8.37 8.75 10.40
N PHE A 591 -7.06 8.97 10.49
CA PHE A 591 -6.18 8.26 11.42
C PHE A 591 -6.33 8.81 12.85
N VAL A 592 -7.25 8.22 13.62
CA VAL A 592 -7.61 8.65 14.98
C VAL A 592 -6.98 7.92 16.18
N PRO A 593 -6.12 6.86 16.06
CA PRO A 593 -5.58 6.15 17.22
C PRO A 593 -4.99 7.04 18.33
N PHE A 594 -4.25 8.08 17.98
CA PHE A 594 -3.63 8.97 18.97
C PHE A 594 -4.54 10.15 19.37
N ALA A 595 -5.14 10.83 18.38
CA ALA A 595 -5.93 12.04 18.62
C ALA A 595 -7.21 11.75 19.44
N LEU A 596 -7.89 10.64 19.14
CA LEU A 596 -9.07 10.19 19.86
C LEU A 596 -8.74 9.14 20.92
N GLY A 597 -7.83 8.18 20.64
CA GLY A 597 -7.51 7.11 21.59
C GLY A 597 -6.89 7.61 22.90
N SER A 598 -6.12 8.71 22.86
CA SER A 598 -5.59 9.37 24.07
C SER A 598 -6.67 9.82 25.06
N TYR A 599 -7.90 10.04 24.60
CA TYR A 599 -9.03 10.41 25.44
C TYR A 599 -9.54 9.26 26.31
N PHE A 600 -9.21 8.01 25.98
CA PHE A 600 -9.72 6.83 26.67
C PHE A 600 -8.69 6.19 27.62
N VAL A 601 -7.49 6.75 27.73
CA VAL A 601 -6.43 6.26 28.62
C VAL A 601 -6.11 7.27 29.73
N ALA A 602 -5.90 6.78 30.94
CA ALA A 602 -5.51 7.59 32.10
C ALA A 602 -3.98 7.77 32.22
N ASP A 603 -3.23 6.86 31.60
CA ASP A 603 -1.77 6.81 31.59
C ASP A 603 -1.27 6.43 30.19
N THR A 604 0.05 6.44 29.98
CA THR A 604 0.63 5.98 28.71
C THR A 604 0.63 4.45 28.67
N VAL A 605 -0.12 3.85 27.75
CA VAL A 605 -0.37 2.39 27.72
C VAL A 605 0.15 1.77 26.42
N PRO A 606 0.95 0.69 26.45
CA PRO A 606 1.32 -0.05 25.25
C PRO A 606 0.10 -0.72 24.63
N PHE A 607 -0.06 -0.63 23.31
CA PHE A 607 -1.23 -1.20 22.63
C PHE A 607 -0.87 -2.10 21.44
N VAL A 608 0.35 -2.00 20.92
CA VAL A 608 0.77 -2.75 19.73
C VAL A 608 2.29 -2.96 19.73
N LYS A 609 2.73 -4.07 19.13
CA LYS A 609 4.13 -4.41 18.91
C LYS A 609 4.33 -4.79 17.44
N PHE A 610 5.52 -4.51 16.91
CA PHE A 610 5.84 -4.76 15.50
C PHE A 610 7.05 -5.65 15.35
N THR A 611 7.11 -6.40 14.25
CA THR A 611 8.38 -6.94 13.75
C THR A 611 8.97 -6.02 12.68
N GLN A 612 10.29 -6.07 12.54
CA GLN A 612 11.05 -5.37 11.51
C GLN A 612 11.91 -6.37 10.75
N GLY A 613 11.79 -6.38 9.43
CA GLY A 613 12.68 -7.14 8.55
C GLY A 613 14.05 -6.50 8.41
N ASN A 614 15.07 -7.33 8.19
CA ASN A 614 16.45 -6.87 7.94
C ASN A 614 16.84 -7.03 6.47
N VAL A 615 16.97 -5.91 5.73
CA VAL A 615 17.40 -5.93 4.32
C VAL A 615 18.83 -6.45 4.15
N ASN A 616 19.69 -6.27 5.16
CA ASN A 616 21.07 -6.76 5.16
C ASN A 616 21.17 -8.23 5.57
N ASN A 617 20.07 -8.86 5.97
CA ASN A 617 19.99 -10.27 6.27
C ASN A 617 18.59 -10.81 5.94
N PRO A 618 18.25 -10.95 4.64
CA PRO A 618 16.92 -11.34 4.19
C PRO A 618 16.40 -12.59 4.93
N GLY A 619 15.13 -12.56 5.37
CA GLY A 619 14.51 -13.61 6.19
C GLY A 619 14.65 -13.43 7.70
N GLU A 620 15.40 -12.42 8.17
CA GLU A 620 15.49 -12.08 9.59
C GLU A 620 14.42 -11.06 9.98
N PHE A 621 13.70 -11.34 11.06
CA PHE A 621 12.76 -10.41 11.68
C PHE A 621 13.01 -10.30 13.18
N ILE A 622 13.06 -9.07 13.68
CA ILE A 622 13.19 -8.78 15.11
C ILE A 622 11.99 -8.00 15.61
N PHE A 623 11.65 -8.18 16.88
CA PHE A 623 10.66 -7.34 17.54
C PHE A 623 11.21 -5.94 17.80
N ARG A 624 10.40 -4.92 17.51
CA ARG A 624 10.59 -3.56 18.01
C ARG A 624 9.93 -3.40 19.38
N GLY A 625 10.30 -2.31 20.09
CA GLY A 625 9.59 -1.90 21.30
C GLY A 625 8.11 -1.59 21.00
N PRO A 626 7.19 -1.80 21.95
CA PRO A 626 5.78 -1.55 21.72
C PRO A 626 5.49 -0.06 21.56
N ASN A 627 4.61 0.27 20.61
CA ASN A 627 4.04 1.61 20.55
C ASN A 627 2.99 1.77 21.64
N LYS A 628 2.84 3.01 22.10
CA LYS A 628 1.98 3.36 23.22
C LYS A 628 0.98 4.44 22.81
N ILE A 629 -0.22 4.36 23.37
CA ILE A 629 -1.14 5.49 23.36
C ILE A 629 -0.70 6.43 24.48
N PRO A 630 -0.39 7.71 24.18
CA PRO A 630 0.03 8.67 25.20
C PRO A 630 -1.16 9.04 26.08
N LYS A 631 -0.86 9.39 27.33
CA LYS A 631 -1.85 9.97 28.25
C LYS A 631 -2.47 11.24 27.65
N GLY A 632 -3.80 11.31 27.64
CA GLY A 632 -4.54 12.52 27.25
C GLY A 632 -4.49 13.62 28.33
N LYS A 633 -4.77 14.87 27.93
CA LYS A 633 -4.98 15.98 28.88
C LYS A 633 -6.19 15.75 29.78
N GLU A 634 -7.22 15.14 29.19
CA GLU A 634 -8.46 14.74 29.83
C GLU A 634 -8.71 13.27 29.50
N THR A 635 -9.30 12.54 30.44
CA THR A 635 -9.65 11.13 30.28
C THR A 635 -11.16 11.00 30.43
N TYR A 636 -11.81 10.42 29.43
CA TYR A 636 -13.22 10.08 29.48
C TYR A 636 -13.49 9.03 30.55
N GLN A 637 -14.45 9.30 31.44
CA GLN A 637 -14.75 8.43 32.58
C GLN A 637 -15.81 7.37 32.26
N GLY A 638 -16.66 7.63 31.28
CA GLY A 638 -17.71 6.69 30.85
C GLY A 638 -17.15 5.45 30.15
N LYS A 639 -18.05 4.54 29.74
CA LYS A 639 -17.66 3.33 29.01
C LYS A 639 -17.37 3.60 27.55
N LEU A 640 -16.39 2.91 26.99
CA LEU A 640 -16.19 2.84 25.55
C LEU A 640 -16.62 1.45 25.05
N VAL A 641 -17.48 1.40 24.05
CA VAL A 641 -17.77 0.15 23.32
C VAL A 641 -17.36 0.34 21.87
N VAL A 642 -16.53 -0.57 21.34
CA VAL A 642 -16.05 -0.51 19.94
C VAL A 642 -16.68 -1.65 19.17
N LEU A 643 -17.38 -1.34 18.07
CA LEU A 643 -18.03 -2.33 17.22
C LEU A 643 -17.10 -2.76 16.09
N VAL A 644 -16.94 -4.07 15.92
CA VAL A 644 -16.10 -4.66 14.87
C VAL A 644 -16.79 -5.83 14.19
N ASN A 645 -16.38 -6.11 12.96
CA ASN A 645 -16.81 -7.30 12.21
C ASN A 645 -15.76 -7.69 11.16
N GLU A 646 -16.07 -8.64 10.29
CA GLU A 646 -15.20 -9.11 9.22
C GLU A 646 -14.84 -8.04 8.18
N PHE A 647 -15.50 -6.88 8.16
CA PHE A 647 -15.13 -5.72 7.33
C PHE A 647 -14.11 -4.80 8.02
N SER A 648 -13.91 -4.93 9.33
CA SER A 648 -12.81 -4.28 10.03
C SER A 648 -11.50 -4.96 9.60
N GLN A 649 -10.68 -4.26 8.81
CA GLN A 649 -9.41 -4.74 8.27
C GLN A 649 -8.33 -3.66 8.39
N SER A 650 -7.05 -4.04 8.51
CA SER A 650 -5.91 -3.12 8.42
C SER A 650 -6.01 -1.98 9.44
N GLN A 651 -6.05 -0.71 9.00
CA GLN A 651 -6.16 0.46 9.88
C GLN A 651 -7.33 0.34 10.88
N ALA A 652 -8.42 -0.31 10.50
CA ALA A 652 -9.56 -0.56 11.40
C ALA A 652 -9.18 -1.48 12.58
N GLU A 653 -8.39 -2.52 12.32
CA GLU A 653 -7.88 -3.44 13.35
C GLU A 653 -6.87 -2.72 14.26
N TYR A 654 -5.91 -2.01 13.67
CA TYR A 654 -4.95 -1.18 14.40
C TYR A 654 -5.63 -0.16 15.32
N THR A 655 -6.67 0.52 14.82
CA THR A 655 -7.44 1.49 15.59
C THR A 655 -8.23 0.84 16.73
N THR A 656 -8.75 -0.37 16.49
CA THR A 656 -9.42 -1.17 17.52
C THR A 656 -8.44 -1.55 18.64
N MET A 657 -7.21 -1.93 18.30
CA MET A 657 -6.16 -2.20 19.30
C MET A 657 -5.84 -0.96 20.14
N ALA A 658 -5.76 0.21 19.51
CA ALA A 658 -5.53 1.47 20.21
C ALA A 658 -6.65 1.80 21.21
N PHE A 659 -7.92 1.62 20.83
CA PHE A 659 -9.03 1.85 21.74
C PHE A 659 -9.15 0.79 22.85
N ARG A 660 -8.75 -0.46 22.58
CA ARG A 660 -8.67 -1.52 23.58
C ARG A 660 -7.72 -1.18 24.74
N ALA A 661 -6.73 -0.32 24.52
CA ALA A 661 -5.84 0.14 25.60
C ALA A 661 -6.56 1.00 26.67
N GLY A 662 -7.77 1.49 26.38
CA GLY A 662 -8.59 2.20 27.35
C GLY A 662 -9.11 1.30 28.47
N LYS A 663 -9.12 1.80 29.71
CA LYS A 663 -9.45 1.01 30.91
C LYS A 663 -10.92 0.54 30.96
N ASN A 664 -11.84 1.34 30.42
CA ASN A 664 -13.28 1.07 30.40
C ASN A 664 -13.78 0.69 29.00
N THR A 665 -12.92 0.06 28.19
CA THR A 665 -13.25 -0.33 26.82
C THR A 665 -13.80 -1.75 26.76
N THR A 666 -14.77 -1.99 25.89
CA THR A 666 -15.24 -3.32 25.50
C THR A 666 -15.31 -3.39 23.98
N ILE A 667 -14.66 -4.38 23.39
CA ILE A 667 -14.76 -4.67 21.95
C ILE A 667 -15.93 -5.65 21.75
N ALA A 668 -16.90 -5.29 20.90
CA ALA A 668 -18.10 -6.09 20.67
C ALA A 668 -18.32 -6.34 19.16
N GLY A 669 -18.82 -7.53 18.81
CA GLY A 669 -19.16 -7.87 17.42
C GLY A 669 -18.64 -9.23 16.99
N SER A 670 -18.11 -9.34 15.77
CA SER A 670 -17.51 -10.56 15.21
C SER A 670 -16.01 -10.41 14.95
N THR A 671 -15.33 -11.54 14.78
CA THR A 671 -13.91 -11.60 14.38
C THR A 671 -13.66 -10.73 13.14
N THR A 672 -12.58 -9.96 13.20
CA THR A 672 -12.14 -9.06 12.12
C THR A 672 -11.40 -9.80 11.01
N ALA A 673 -10.96 -9.07 9.99
CA ALA A 673 -10.34 -9.65 8.80
C ALA A 673 -9.00 -10.37 9.04
N GLY A 674 -8.30 -10.09 10.15
CA GLY A 674 -7.02 -10.70 10.47
C GLY A 674 -5.90 -10.32 9.53
N ALA A 675 -5.91 -9.10 9.00
CA ALA A 675 -4.92 -8.59 8.07
C ALA A 675 -4.51 -7.18 8.52
N ASP A 676 -3.78 -7.12 9.62
CA ASP A 676 -3.30 -5.87 10.21
C ASP A 676 -1.85 -5.60 9.76
N GLY A 677 -1.57 -4.36 9.36
CA GLY A 677 -0.25 -3.94 8.87
C GLY A 677 -0.27 -3.26 7.51
N ASN A 678 0.79 -2.49 7.26
CA ASN A 678 0.96 -1.78 6.00
C ASN A 678 1.25 -2.76 4.87
N VAL A 679 0.64 -2.50 3.71
CA VAL A 679 0.82 -3.33 2.53
C VAL A 679 2.16 -3.08 1.86
N SER A 680 2.75 -4.13 1.29
CA SER A 680 3.92 -4.06 0.41
C SER A 680 3.55 -4.60 -0.96
N GLY A 681 3.61 -3.75 -1.99
CA GLY A 681 3.21 -4.10 -3.35
C GLY A 681 4.21 -5.02 -4.03
N ILE A 682 3.71 -6.05 -4.71
CA ILE A 682 4.49 -7.02 -5.49
C ILE A 682 4.03 -6.97 -6.94
N VAL A 683 5.00 -7.00 -7.84
CA VAL A 683 4.76 -7.01 -9.28
C VAL A 683 5.39 -8.27 -9.88
N LEU A 684 4.61 -9.00 -10.68
CA LEU A 684 5.03 -10.22 -11.36
C LEU A 684 4.89 -10.05 -12.89
N PRO A 685 5.62 -10.86 -13.70
CA PRO A 685 5.48 -10.89 -15.15
C PRO A 685 4.03 -10.98 -15.64
N GLY A 686 3.76 -10.38 -16.81
CA GLY A 686 2.42 -10.23 -17.37
C GLY A 686 1.60 -9.09 -16.75
N GLY A 687 2.26 -8.20 -15.99
CA GLY A 687 1.60 -7.07 -15.36
C GLY A 687 0.72 -7.44 -14.17
N LEU A 688 0.86 -8.65 -13.64
CA LEU A 688 0.15 -9.07 -12.43
C LEU A 688 0.63 -8.23 -11.24
N ARG A 689 -0.31 -7.68 -10.47
CA ARG A 689 -0.03 -6.87 -9.28
C ARG A 689 -0.75 -7.48 -8.08
N THR A 690 0.01 -7.70 -7.02
CA THR A 690 -0.49 -8.18 -5.73
C THR A 690 0.18 -7.40 -4.60
N MET A 691 -0.10 -7.75 -3.35
CA MET A 691 0.55 -7.17 -2.19
C MET A 691 0.56 -8.17 -1.04
N ILE A 692 1.27 -7.83 0.03
CA ILE A 692 1.27 -8.58 1.30
C ILE A 692 1.17 -7.61 2.47
N SER A 693 0.67 -8.08 3.61
CA SER A 693 0.83 -7.45 4.92
C SER A 693 2.33 -7.46 5.27
N GLY A 694 3.00 -6.34 4.99
CA GLY A 694 4.45 -6.24 5.02
C GLY A 694 5.05 -5.98 6.39
N ILE A 695 4.22 -5.83 7.42
CA ILE A 695 4.62 -5.61 8.81
C ILE A 695 3.94 -6.65 9.67
N GLY A 696 4.69 -7.34 10.52
CA GLY A 696 4.07 -8.17 11.53
C GLY A 696 3.53 -7.29 12.65
N ILE A 697 2.21 -7.30 12.85
CA ILE A 697 1.54 -6.62 13.95
C ILE A 697 1.11 -7.65 15.00
N PHE A 698 1.35 -7.28 16.26
CA PHE A 698 1.13 -8.14 17.41
C PHE A 698 0.53 -7.33 18.56
N TYR A 699 -0.21 -8.00 19.43
CA TYR A 699 -0.57 -7.43 20.72
C TYR A 699 0.70 -7.11 21.56
N PRO A 700 0.59 -6.27 22.60
CA PRO A 700 1.72 -5.91 23.46
C PRO A 700 2.46 -7.10 24.08
N ASP A 701 1.75 -8.19 24.33
CA ASP A 701 2.29 -9.44 24.86
C ASP A 701 3.00 -10.32 23.80
N GLY A 702 2.95 -9.93 22.53
CA GLY A 702 3.55 -10.63 21.40
C GLY A 702 2.65 -11.66 20.73
N THR A 703 1.37 -11.76 21.11
CA THR A 703 0.40 -12.65 20.42
C THR A 703 -0.01 -12.09 19.05
N ASP A 704 -0.29 -13.00 18.11
CA ASP A 704 -0.59 -12.67 16.71
C ASP A 704 -1.94 -11.96 16.52
N THR A 705 -1.98 -11.00 15.59
CA THR A 705 -3.23 -10.48 15.02
C THR A 705 -3.48 -10.99 13.60
N GLN A 706 -2.42 -11.29 12.83
CA GLN A 706 -2.56 -11.87 11.50
C GLN A 706 -3.24 -13.24 11.58
N ARG A 707 -4.18 -13.53 10.66
CA ARG A 707 -5.08 -14.71 10.64
C ARG A 707 -6.07 -14.81 11.79
N VAL A 708 -5.73 -14.35 12.97
CA VAL A 708 -6.62 -14.38 14.14
C VAL A 708 -7.67 -13.26 14.07
N GLY A 709 -7.24 -12.06 13.68
CA GLY A 709 -8.01 -10.82 13.83
C GLY A 709 -8.05 -10.33 15.28
N ILE A 710 -8.79 -9.24 15.49
CA ILE A 710 -9.14 -8.74 16.81
C ILE A 710 -10.32 -9.56 17.33
N VAL A 711 -10.06 -10.36 18.37
CA VAL A 711 -11.08 -11.19 19.03
C VAL A 711 -11.94 -10.29 19.93
N PRO A 712 -13.26 -10.15 19.69
CA PRO A 712 -14.11 -9.31 20.53
C PRO A 712 -14.20 -9.84 21.96
N ASP A 713 -14.32 -8.94 22.93
CA ASP A 713 -14.58 -9.30 24.33
C ASP A 713 -16.02 -9.83 24.49
N VAL A 714 -16.94 -9.31 23.68
CA VAL A 714 -18.33 -9.78 23.59
C VAL A 714 -18.66 -10.13 22.15
N VAL A 715 -18.81 -11.42 21.87
CA VAL A 715 -19.22 -11.89 20.54
C VAL A 715 -20.72 -11.67 20.35
N VAL A 716 -21.09 -10.91 19.31
CA VAL A 716 -22.47 -10.69 18.87
C VAL A 716 -22.48 -10.60 17.35
N ARG A 717 -23.45 -11.26 16.72
CA ARG A 717 -23.58 -11.35 15.25
C ARG A 717 -25.01 -11.00 14.88
N PRO A 718 -25.25 -10.36 13.72
CA PRO A 718 -26.60 -10.18 13.20
C PRO A 718 -27.31 -11.53 13.04
N THR A 719 -28.62 -11.57 13.30
CA THR A 719 -29.44 -12.77 13.03
C THR A 719 -30.25 -12.57 11.76
N ILE A 720 -30.68 -13.68 11.13
CA ILE A 720 -31.58 -13.59 9.96
C ILE A 720 -32.88 -12.88 10.35
N ASN A 721 -33.34 -13.08 11.58
CA ASN A 721 -34.55 -12.44 12.10
C ASN A 721 -34.36 -10.93 12.30
N GLY A 722 -33.22 -10.48 12.84
CA GLY A 722 -32.92 -9.06 12.98
C GLY A 722 -32.82 -8.37 11.62
N ILE A 723 -32.13 -8.99 10.67
CA ILE A 723 -32.05 -8.50 9.28
C ILE A 723 -33.45 -8.32 8.67
N LYS A 724 -34.37 -9.27 8.86
CA LYS A 724 -35.77 -9.15 8.38
C LYS A 724 -36.53 -7.97 8.98
N LYS A 725 -36.20 -7.60 10.22
CA LYS A 725 -36.87 -6.52 10.95
C LYS A 725 -36.15 -5.17 10.85
N GLY A 726 -34.96 -5.13 10.25
CA GLY A 726 -34.11 -3.95 10.26
C GLY A 726 -33.50 -3.64 11.64
N GLU A 727 -33.37 -4.65 12.51
CA GLU A 727 -32.73 -4.53 13.83
C GLU A 727 -31.20 -4.65 13.68
N ASP A 728 -30.43 -3.84 14.43
CA ASP A 728 -28.97 -3.95 14.53
C ASP A 728 -28.61 -4.51 15.91
N GLU A 729 -28.61 -5.84 16.04
CA GLU A 729 -28.41 -6.49 17.35
C GLU A 729 -27.01 -6.22 17.92
N VAL A 730 -26.04 -5.88 17.07
CA VAL A 730 -24.67 -5.53 17.50
C VAL A 730 -24.67 -4.16 18.18
N LEU A 731 -25.35 -3.17 17.60
CA LEU A 731 -25.52 -1.84 18.19
C LEU A 731 -26.37 -1.90 19.46
N GLU A 732 -27.48 -2.63 19.45
CA GLU A 732 -28.34 -2.82 20.63
C GLU A 732 -27.55 -3.44 21.78
N LYS A 733 -26.76 -4.48 21.50
CA LYS A 733 -25.90 -5.10 22.52
C LYS A 733 -24.89 -4.12 23.12
N ALA A 734 -24.33 -3.22 22.32
CA ALA A 734 -23.42 -2.20 22.80
C ALA A 734 -24.12 -1.17 23.71
N MET A 735 -25.34 -0.75 23.35
CA MET A 735 -26.15 0.10 24.22
C MET A 735 -26.47 -0.60 25.56
N ASP A 736 -26.75 -1.89 25.53
CA ASP A 736 -27.00 -2.69 26.74
C ASP A 736 -25.76 -2.82 27.64
N ILE A 737 -24.57 -2.99 27.06
CA ILE A 737 -23.31 -3.03 27.83
C ILE A 737 -23.10 -1.72 28.60
N ILE A 738 -23.38 -0.58 27.98
CA ILE A 738 -23.26 0.73 28.61
C ILE A 738 -24.32 0.89 29.72
N LYS A 739 -25.57 0.50 29.46
CA LYS A 739 -26.68 0.63 30.43
C LYS A 739 -26.51 -0.25 31.66
N ASN A 740 -26.06 -1.50 31.49
CA ASN A 740 -26.01 -2.50 32.57
C ASN A 740 -24.82 -2.35 33.52
N ALA A 741 -23.78 -1.60 33.14
CA ALA A 741 -22.63 -1.36 34.00
C ALA A 741 -22.87 -0.37 35.14
N MET A 742 -24.09 0.15 35.25
CA MET A 742 -24.52 1.11 36.26
C MET A 742 -25.35 0.46 37.38
N LYS A 743 -25.48 -0.86 37.38
CA LYS A 743 -25.92 -1.66 38.53
C LYS A 743 -24.70 -2.24 39.21
#